data_AF-A0A9E6D3B6-F1
#
_entry.id   AF-A0A9E6D3B6-F1
#
_cell.length_a   1.000
_cell.length_b   1.000
_cell.length_c   1.000
_cell.angle_alpha   90.00
_cell.angle_beta   90.00
_cell.angle_gamma   90.00
#
_symmetry.space_group_name_H-M   'P 1'
#
loop_
_entity.id
_entity.type
_entity.pdbx_description
1 polymer ?
#
loop_
_entity_poly.entity_id
_entity_poly.type
_entity_poly.pdbx_seq_one_letter_code
_entity_poly.pdbx_strand_id
1 'polypeptide(L)'
;MKFNQEYKSRFRILKGGKISLVVSSLLGGMTMSFAAPSGGTVTSGSANITVNGTTTNIYQSSQKASINWQNFSIGKNETVNFKQPNINSITLNRVIGNERSIINGALNANGQVWILNSNGVLFGKNASINTAGLLATTKKLSDANFNAGNYTFKGDSTQSVINLGTIDISDSGYASLIANNVSNDGTIKVVKGKVTLIGASEVTINLNGNSLVNLTVNTGVLDALVENKGAVYADGGEIYLTTIAVNELLKGVVNNTGILEANSFDEISGKIELFAHGGEVKVGGTLKAEGGFIETSGKEFTMLEDVEIKADEWLIDPVNITINTTLAGTIEAVLGSGNVTITTDGSNTPSTSSEESGTEGNINVNSAITWSTANTFTLSAANNININQSITATHANGVLALHYGQANVSGGNTSTYNVNAPINLKAGDNFITKLGSNGTTITWKVITELGSEGSTTGTDLQGMNANLSGNYVLGKNINANDTSSWNSGAGFNPIGDNPYDSTRFAGNFDGLGHTIDKLFINRPSETYIGLFGSIDNSDIKNIGLIDVDITGDEHVGGLVGHSGYNSIVKNTYSTGEVTGNQYIGGLIGSSYGSMSTENYSDVDVSGNTNVGGLQGSSGPGTIKNSYATGDVTGLGGSSSDIGGLVGNNSSTIENSYATGTVKGNDKVGGLVGTSYGTVNNSFWDTQTSGQSTSAGGEGKTTAEMQDISTFSDAGWSIEEDSSTAKSIPFLTMNGSTPIWKIATKVTAESPEAATSETEAKKVITAITNNNSIKITIPKLVTPIIKSQVKTQVTSTQGLGFKEGTKVALVSKPLENEATKMVTLSEIKAMQSSKSEGQNDTDSTPVVKDIRISLSQNSIVELVNGGVNLPDGVEQEFYVVEERGEQL
;
A
#
# COMPACT_ATOMS: atom_id res chain seq x y z
N MET A 1 -15.70 -4.70 69.84
CA MET A 1 -15.62 -4.91 68.38
C MET A 1 -15.57 -6.41 68.12
N LYS A 2 -16.43 -6.88 67.22
CA LYS A 2 -16.84 -8.27 67.01
C LYS A 2 -15.73 -9.11 66.36
N PHE A 3 -15.56 -10.34 66.81
CA PHE A 3 -15.00 -11.45 66.02
C PHE A 3 -15.91 -12.68 66.12
N ASN A 4 -15.88 -13.45 65.03
CA ASN A 4 -16.86 -14.39 64.50
C ASN A 4 -17.35 -15.54 65.41
N GLN A 5 -18.62 -15.92 65.19
CA GLN A 5 -19.25 -17.15 65.64
C GLN A 5 -19.18 -18.26 64.57
N GLU A 6 -18.87 -19.48 65.01
CA GLU A 6 -19.17 -20.76 64.35
C GLU A 6 -20.67 -21.09 64.39
N TYR A 7 -21.19 -21.84 63.41
CA TYR A 7 -22.36 -22.71 63.63
C TYR A 7 -22.28 -24.05 62.90
N LYS A 8 -22.89 -25.04 63.56
CA LYS A 8 -22.71 -26.50 63.50
C LYS A 8 -23.60 -27.22 62.47
N SER A 9 -23.07 -28.36 62.02
CA SER A 9 -23.73 -29.50 61.37
C SER A 9 -24.87 -30.13 62.19
N ARG A 10 -25.91 -30.67 61.52
CA ARG A 10 -26.72 -31.83 61.96
C ARG A 10 -27.28 -32.65 60.77
N PHE A 11 -26.60 -33.74 60.41
CA PHE A 11 -27.20 -34.93 59.79
C PHE A 11 -27.69 -35.89 60.88
N ARG A 12 -28.84 -36.55 60.68
CA ARG A 12 -29.39 -37.56 61.62
C ARG A 12 -29.71 -38.85 60.85
N ILE A 13 -29.08 -39.95 61.26
CA ILE A 13 -29.38 -41.34 60.85
C ILE A 13 -29.83 -42.12 62.09
N LEU A 14 -30.86 -42.96 61.95
CA LEU A 14 -31.21 -44.08 62.84
C LEU A 14 -31.65 -45.24 61.92
N LYS A 15 -30.87 -46.33 61.73
CA LYS A 15 -30.87 -47.63 62.45
C LYS A 15 -32.29 -48.12 62.77
N GLY A 16 -32.77 -49.32 62.42
CA GLY A 16 -32.24 -50.53 61.81
C GLY A 16 -33.22 -51.69 62.14
N GLY A 17 -33.36 -52.69 61.26
CA GLY A 17 -34.16 -53.90 61.53
C GLY A 17 -34.02 -54.92 60.40
N LYS A 18 -33.47 -56.10 60.69
CA LYS A 18 -33.27 -57.22 59.75
C LYS A 18 -34.31 -58.31 60.01
N ILE A 19 -35.02 -58.79 58.98
CA ILE A 19 -35.51 -60.18 58.85
C ILE A 19 -35.41 -60.62 57.37
N SER A 20 -34.53 -61.60 57.16
CA SER A 20 -34.41 -62.70 56.19
C SER A 20 -35.14 -62.80 54.82
N LEU A 21 -34.33 -63.21 53.83
CA LEU A 21 -34.51 -64.30 52.84
C LEU A 21 -35.13 -64.05 51.44
N VAL A 22 -34.24 -63.75 50.47
CA VAL A 22 -34.07 -64.28 49.09
C VAL A 22 -35.29 -64.83 48.32
N VAL A 23 -35.59 -64.25 47.13
CA VAL A 23 -35.62 -64.91 45.80
C VAL A 23 -35.85 -63.86 44.68
N SER A 24 -35.08 -64.02 43.59
CA SER A 24 -35.25 -63.48 42.22
C SER A 24 -34.87 -62.03 41.88
N SER A 25 -33.59 -61.90 41.53
CA SER A 25 -33.12 -61.30 40.27
C SER A 25 -34.18 -61.22 39.15
N LEU A 26 -34.58 -60.01 38.74
CA LEU A 26 -34.99 -59.57 37.38
C LEU A 26 -35.76 -58.24 37.46
N LEU A 27 -35.09 -57.16 37.86
CA LEU A 27 -35.53 -55.80 37.55
C LEU A 27 -34.30 -54.94 37.25
N GLY A 28 -33.57 -55.31 36.19
CA GLY A 28 -32.89 -54.32 35.37
C GLY A 28 -33.95 -53.54 34.62
N GLY A 29 -34.59 -52.58 35.30
CA GLY A 29 -35.49 -51.63 34.68
C GLY A 29 -34.66 -50.71 33.80
N MET A 30 -34.57 -51.08 32.52
CA MET A 30 -33.95 -50.31 31.45
C MET A 30 -34.35 -48.83 31.56
N THR A 31 -33.40 -47.96 31.88
CA THR A 31 -33.54 -46.55 31.55
C THR A 31 -33.44 -46.46 30.04
N MET A 32 -34.58 -46.55 29.34
CA MET A 32 -34.65 -46.24 27.92
C MET A 32 -34.53 -44.73 27.76
N SER A 33 -33.30 -44.23 27.75
CA SER A 33 -32.99 -42.91 27.20
C SER A 33 -33.01 -43.07 25.68
N PHE A 34 -34.19 -42.92 25.07
CA PHE A 34 -34.27 -42.72 23.62
C PHE A 34 -34.16 -41.22 23.35
N ALA A 35 -33.13 -40.84 22.61
CA ALA A 35 -32.95 -39.48 22.13
C ALA A 35 -33.60 -39.28 20.76
N ALA A 36 -34.48 -40.21 20.34
CA ALA A 36 -35.19 -40.19 19.08
C ALA A 36 -36.20 -39.04 19.01
N PRO A 37 -36.58 -38.58 17.80
CA PRO A 37 -37.64 -37.59 17.66
C PRO A 37 -38.93 -38.06 18.32
N SER A 38 -39.58 -37.20 19.09
CA SER A 38 -40.74 -37.55 19.91
C SER A 38 -41.88 -36.52 19.83
N GLY A 39 -43.10 -37.01 19.99
CA GLY A 39 -44.31 -36.17 19.91
C GLY A 39 -44.66 -35.66 18.51
N GLY A 40 -44.20 -36.34 17.46
CA GLY A 40 -44.45 -35.97 16.06
C GLY A 40 -45.94 -35.99 15.70
N THR A 41 -46.47 -34.86 15.27
CA THR A 41 -47.86 -34.69 14.82
C THR A 41 -47.88 -34.00 13.47
N VAL A 42 -48.46 -34.64 12.45
CA VAL A 42 -48.58 -34.05 11.11
C VAL A 42 -49.63 -32.95 11.14
N THR A 43 -49.25 -31.72 10.80
CA THR A 43 -50.13 -30.54 10.78
C THR A 43 -50.57 -30.12 9.39
N SER A 44 -49.81 -30.53 8.37
CA SER A 44 -50.14 -30.27 6.96
C SER A 44 -49.58 -31.35 6.04
N GLY A 45 -50.25 -31.61 4.93
CA GLY A 45 -49.90 -32.69 4.01
C GLY A 45 -50.21 -34.08 4.59
N SER A 46 -49.50 -35.10 4.11
CA SER A 46 -49.69 -36.49 4.51
C SER A 46 -48.34 -37.18 4.71
N ALA A 47 -48.09 -37.61 5.94
CA ALA A 47 -46.94 -38.41 6.32
C ALA A 47 -47.31 -39.41 7.43
N ASN A 48 -46.63 -40.56 7.47
CA ASN A 48 -46.78 -41.56 8.53
C ASN A 48 -45.44 -41.76 9.23
N ILE A 49 -45.44 -41.73 10.57
CA ILE A 49 -44.24 -41.85 11.40
C ILE A 49 -44.25 -43.24 12.04
N THR A 50 -43.18 -44.00 11.83
CA THR A 50 -42.98 -45.33 12.42
C THR A 50 -41.63 -45.40 13.11
N VAL A 51 -41.56 -46.03 14.29
CA VAL A 51 -40.32 -46.17 15.06
C VAL A 51 -40.05 -47.65 15.26
N ASN A 52 -38.89 -48.12 14.77
CA ASN A 52 -38.43 -49.50 14.86
C ASN A 52 -37.04 -49.52 15.52
N GLY A 53 -36.98 -49.82 16.82
CA GLY A 53 -35.72 -49.76 17.57
C GLY A 53 -35.13 -48.35 17.57
N THR A 54 -33.90 -48.21 17.09
CA THR A 54 -33.20 -46.92 16.97
C THR A 54 -33.46 -46.20 15.64
N THR A 55 -34.35 -46.71 14.80
CA THR A 55 -34.67 -46.13 13.49
C THR A 55 -36.09 -45.56 13.46
N THR A 56 -36.23 -44.28 13.15
CA THR A 56 -37.50 -43.62 12.86
C THR A 56 -37.66 -43.48 11.34
N ASN A 57 -38.74 -43.99 10.77
CA ASN A 57 -39.07 -43.84 9.36
C ASN A 57 -40.31 -42.96 9.18
N ILE A 58 -40.18 -41.96 8.33
CA ILE A 58 -41.22 -41.00 7.98
C ILE A 58 -41.59 -41.22 6.52
N TYR A 59 -42.77 -41.78 6.29
CA TYR A 59 -43.30 -42.07 4.95
C TYR A 59 -44.22 -40.92 4.54
N GLN A 60 -43.71 -40.00 3.73
CA GLN A 60 -44.47 -38.89 3.17
C GLN A 60 -45.09 -39.28 1.83
N SER A 61 -46.39 -39.00 1.65
CA SER A 61 -47.12 -39.26 0.40
C SER A 61 -47.52 -37.98 -0.35
N SER A 62 -47.54 -36.82 0.31
CA SER A 62 -47.78 -35.52 -0.32
C SER A 62 -46.48 -34.84 -0.78
N GLN A 63 -46.55 -33.90 -1.72
CA GLN A 63 -45.35 -33.16 -2.17
C GLN A 63 -44.74 -32.29 -1.05
N LYS A 64 -45.60 -31.73 -0.18
CA LYS A 64 -45.21 -30.97 1.01
C LYS A 64 -45.88 -31.61 2.23
N ALA A 65 -45.15 -31.77 3.33
CA ALA A 65 -45.72 -32.15 4.62
C ALA A 65 -45.08 -31.33 5.75
N SER A 66 -45.87 -30.96 6.75
CA SER A 66 -45.40 -30.29 7.98
C SER A 66 -45.69 -31.18 9.18
N ILE A 67 -44.69 -31.33 10.06
CA ILE A 67 -44.75 -32.15 11.27
C ILE A 67 -44.28 -31.30 12.45
N ASN A 68 -45.15 -31.13 13.45
CA ASN A 68 -44.78 -30.55 14.72
C ASN A 68 -44.20 -31.62 15.65
N TRP A 69 -43.11 -31.31 16.34
CA TRP A 69 -42.39 -32.21 17.25
C TRP A 69 -42.25 -31.59 18.63
N GLN A 70 -42.37 -32.38 19.70
CA GLN A 70 -42.00 -31.94 21.05
C GLN A 70 -40.48 -31.90 21.21
N ASN A 71 -39.80 -32.90 20.65
CA ASN A 71 -38.35 -32.92 20.51
C ASN A 71 -38.00 -33.51 19.15
N PHE A 72 -37.11 -32.86 18.40
CA PHE A 72 -36.51 -33.42 17.21
C PHE A 72 -35.00 -33.49 17.42
N SER A 73 -34.55 -34.60 18.00
CA SER A 73 -33.14 -34.94 18.21
C SER A 73 -32.87 -36.34 17.66
N ILE A 74 -31.61 -36.64 17.34
CA ILE A 74 -31.18 -37.94 16.82
C ILE A 74 -29.91 -38.33 17.56
N GLY A 75 -29.96 -39.34 18.42
CA GLY A 75 -28.80 -39.85 19.15
C GLY A 75 -27.75 -40.48 18.23
N LYS A 76 -26.51 -40.67 18.74
CA LYS A 76 -25.35 -41.17 17.97
C LYS A 76 -25.60 -42.47 17.20
N ASN A 77 -26.39 -43.38 17.76
CA ASN A 77 -26.70 -44.69 17.18
C ASN A 77 -28.14 -44.76 16.62
N GLU A 78 -28.77 -43.60 16.42
CA GLU A 78 -30.13 -43.48 15.91
C GLU A 78 -30.12 -43.02 14.45
N THR A 79 -31.20 -43.32 13.74
CA THR A 79 -31.35 -42.97 12.33
C THR A 79 -32.76 -42.47 12.06
N VAL A 80 -32.90 -41.38 11.33
CA VAL A 80 -34.18 -40.89 10.82
C VAL A 80 -34.17 -40.95 9.30
N ASN A 81 -35.11 -41.69 8.72
CA ASN A 81 -35.25 -41.83 7.27
C ASN A 81 -36.55 -41.17 6.81
N PHE A 82 -36.44 -40.22 5.88
CA PHE A 82 -37.56 -39.65 5.15
C PHE A 82 -37.68 -40.35 3.80
N LYS A 83 -38.84 -40.97 3.56
CA LYS A 83 -39.22 -41.53 2.26
C LYS A 83 -40.29 -40.63 1.68
N GLN A 84 -39.89 -39.81 0.71
CA GLN A 84 -40.71 -38.76 0.11
C GLN A 84 -41.03 -39.10 -1.36
N PRO A 85 -42.06 -38.49 -1.98
CA PRO A 85 -42.46 -38.83 -3.35
C PRO A 85 -41.36 -38.65 -4.40
N ASN A 86 -40.53 -37.61 -4.29
CA ASN A 86 -39.46 -37.27 -5.24
C ASN A 86 -38.47 -36.27 -4.64
N ILE A 87 -37.42 -35.93 -5.39
CA ILE A 87 -36.36 -35.00 -5.00
C ILE A 87 -36.86 -33.58 -4.67
N ASN A 88 -37.98 -33.16 -5.28
CA ASN A 88 -38.62 -31.85 -5.06
C ASN A 88 -39.54 -31.82 -3.84
N SER A 89 -39.71 -32.95 -3.14
CA SER A 89 -40.64 -33.05 -2.01
C SER A 89 -40.01 -32.48 -0.76
N ILE A 90 -40.80 -31.79 0.07
CA ILE A 90 -40.30 -31.11 1.27
C ILE A 90 -41.02 -31.64 2.51
N THR A 91 -40.25 -32.05 3.52
CA THR A 91 -40.76 -32.28 4.88
C THR A 91 -40.30 -31.16 5.81
N LEU A 92 -41.23 -30.36 6.32
CA LEU A 92 -40.98 -29.34 7.33
C LEU A 92 -41.15 -29.95 8.74
N ASN A 93 -40.07 -30.01 9.50
CA ASN A 93 -40.05 -30.46 10.89
C ASN A 93 -39.96 -29.24 11.80
N ARG A 94 -41.05 -28.93 12.51
CA ARG A 94 -41.13 -27.79 13.42
C ARG A 94 -41.09 -28.27 14.87
N VAL A 95 -40.11 -27.82 15.64
CA VAL A 95 -40.06 -28.12 17.08
C VAL A 95 -40.89 -27.08 17.83
N ILE A 96 -41.88 -27.56 18.59
CA ILE A 96 -42.77 -26.75 19.42
C ILE A 96 -42.49 -26.90 20.92
N GLY A 97 -41.63 -27.85 21.31
CA GLY A 97 -41.13 -27.97 22.67
C GLY A 97 -40.00 -26.97 22.98
N ASN A 98 -39.41 -27.11 24.16
CA ASN A 98 -38.45 -26.16 24.71
C ASN A 98 -36.98 -26.59 24.57
N GLU A 99 -36.73 -27.74 23.93
CA GLU A 99 -35.40 -28.31 23.78
C GLU A 99 -34.78 -27.96 22.43
N ARG A 100 -33.45 -27.79 22.44
CA ARG A 100 -32.63 -27.67 21.23
C ARG A 100 -32.65 -28.98 20.45
N SER A 101 -32.63 -28.89 19.12
CA SER A 101 -32.42 -30.07 18.26
C SER A 101 -30.96 -30.49 18.28
N ILE A 102 -30.66 -31.67 18.83
CA ILE A 102 -29.31 -32.24 18.82
C ILE A 102 -29.30 -33.44 17.88
N ILE A 103 -28.63 -33.29 16.74
CA ILE A 103 -28.48 -34.31 15.71
C ILE A 103 -27.07 -34.89 15.82
N ASN A 104 -26.94 -36.08 16.37
CA ASN A 104 -25.69 -36.82 16.54
C ASN A 104 -25.65 -38.13 15.74
N GLY A 105 -26.77 -38.56 15.16
CA GLY A 105 -26.87 -39.78 14.34
C GLY A 105 -27.09 -39.48 12.85
N ALA A 106 -27.72 -40.41 12.14
CA ALA A 106 -27.95 -40.30 10.71
C ALA A 106 -29.33 -39.71 10.37
N LEU A 107 -29.39 -38.80 9.39
CA LEU A 107 -30.61 -38.28 8.79
C LEU A 107 -30.55 -38.48 7.28
N ASN A 108 -31.43 -39.31 6.73
CA ASN A 108 -31.44 -39.66 5.31
C ASN A 108 -32.77 -39.25 4.67
N ALA A 109 -32.73 -38.68 3.46
CA ALA A 109 -33.92 -38.35 2.69
C ALA A 109 -33.65 -38.41 1.18
N ASN A 110 -34.62 -38.89 0.42
CA ASN A 110 -34.56 -38.80 -1.06
C ASN A 110 -35.08 -37.45 -1.60
N GLY A 111 -35.66 -36.61 -0.74
CA GLY A 111 -36.07 -35.24 -1.03
C GLY A 111 -35.47 -34.26 -0.01
N GLN A 112 -36.19 -33.18 0.27
CA GLN A 112 -35.73 -32.07 1.10
C GLN A 112 -36.26 -32.17 2.53
N VAL A 113 -35.41 -31.83 3.49
CA VAL A 113 -35.75 -31.83 4.92
C VAL A 113 -35.49 -30.46 5.53
N TRP A 114 -36.52 -29.86 6.11
CA TRP A 114 -36.41 -28.59 6.82
C TRP A 114 -36.56 -28.81 8.33
N ILE A 115 -35.73 -28.16 9.13
CA ILE A 115 -35.72 -28.22 10.59
C ILE A 115 -35.85 -26.79 11.12
N LEU A 116 -36.99 -26.50 11.74
CA LEU A 116 -37.30 -25.20 12.35
C LEU A 116 -37.35 -25.39 13.86
N ASN A 117 -36.36 -24.85 14.58
CA ASN A 117 -36.31 -24.91 16.05
C ASN A 117 -35.78 -23.61 16.65
N SER A 118 -36.65 -22.83 17.28
CA SER A 118 -36.27 -21.57 17.93
C SER A 118 -35.36 -21.73 19.14
N ASN A 119 -35.18 -22.95 19.66
CA ASN A 119 -34.23 -23.26 20.74
C ASN A 119 -32.82 -23.60 20.20
N GLY A 120 -32.63 -23.59 18.88
CA GLY A 120 -31.38 -23.87 18.20
C GLY A 120 -31.33 -25.25 17.53
N VAL A 121 -30.35 -25.42 16.67
CA VAL A 121 -30.05 -26.70 15.98
C VAL A 121 -28.54 -26.96 16.07
N LEU A 122 -28.15 -28.14 16.54
CA LEU A 122 -26.77 -28.60 16.60
C LEU A 122 -26.64 -29.92 15.86
N PHE A 123 -25.88 -29.92 14.78
CA PHE A 123 -25.35 -31.14 14.17
C PHE A 123 -24.03 -31.45 14.87
N GLY A 124 -24.00 -32.44 15.75
CA GLY A 124 -22.80 -32.80 16.49
C GLY A 124 -21.81 -33.60 15.64
N LYS A 125 -20.62 -33.88 16.18
CA LYS A 125 -19.48 -34.48 15.44
C LYS A 125 -19.75 -35.83 14.78
N ASN A 126 -20.77 -36.56 15.22
CA ASN A 126 -21.14 -37.86 14.65
C ASN A 126 -22.34 -37.75 13.68
N ALA A 127 -22.88 -36.54 13.46
CA ALA A 127 -24.01 -36.34 12.57
C ALA A 127 -23.62 -36.67 11.12
N SER A 128 -24.48 -37.40 10.43
CA SER A 128 -24.36 -37.68 9.00
C SER A 128 -25.70 -37.37 8.34
N ILE A 129 -25.75 -36.32 7.55
CA ILE A 129 -26.95 -35.85 6.87
C ILE A 129 -26.80 -36.14 5.39
N ASN A 130 -27.72 -36.92 4.81
CA ASN A 130 -27.76 -37.26 3.39
C ASN A 130 -29.15 -36.94 2.84
N THR A 131 -29.32 -35.79 2.19
CA THR A 131 -30.62 -35.35 1.65
C THR A 131 -30.49 -34.75 0.26
N ALA A 132 -31.61 -34.45 -0.41
CA ALA A 132 -31.59 -33.67 -1.65
C ALA A 132 -31.60 -32.15 -1.43
N GLY A 133 -31.91 -31.73 -0.20
CA GLY A 133 -31.85 -30.35 0.24
C GLY A 133 -32.06 -30.28 1.75
N LEU A 134 -31.37 -29.33 2.40
CA LEU A 134 -31.45 -29.13 3.83
C LEU A 134 -31.67 -27.65 4.13
N LEU A 135 -32.63 -27.37 5.02
CA LEU A 135 -32.78 -26.06 5.64
C LEU A 135 -32.86 -26.25 7.15
N ALA A 136 -31.94 -25.64 7.89
CA ALA A 136 -31.98 -25.63 9.35
C ALA A 136 -32.03 -24.19 9.85
N THR A 137 -33.02 -23.87 10.67
CA THR A 137 -33.20 -22.48 11.12
C THR A 137 -33.78 -22.37 12.52
N THR A 138 -33.43 -21.28 13.20
CA THR A 138 -34.09 -20.84 14.43
C THR A 138 -35.30 -19.93 14.19
N LYS A 139 -35.55 -19.58 12.92
CA LYS A 139 -36.67 -18.76 12.49
C LYS A 139 -37.94 -19.59 12.28
N LYS A 140 -39.07 -18.90 12.18
CA LYS A 140 -40.40 -19.52 12.09
C LYS A 140 -40.97 -19.32 10.69
N LEU A 141 -41.73 -20.33 10.24
CA LEU A 141 -42.56 -20.31 9.05
C LEU A 141 -43.89 -20.97 9.38
N SER A 142 -45.01 -20.36 8.98
CA SER A 142 -46.35 -20.93 9.18
C SER A 142 -46.69 -21.98 8.12
N ASP A 143 -47.61 -22.90 8.43
CA ASP A 143 -48.08 -23.91 7.46
C ASP A 143 -48.74 -23.24 6.24
N ALA A 144 -49.48 -22.15 6.45
CA ALA A 144 -50.12 -21.39 5.38
C ALA A 144 -49.07 -20.83 4.39
N ASN A 145 -48.02 -20.20 4.90
CA ASN A 145 -46.93 -19.66 4.08
C ASN A 145 -46.15 -20.77 3.37
N PHE A 146 -45.81 -21.84 4.09
CA PHE A 146 -45.14 -23.01 3.55
C PHE A 146 -45.90 -23.65 2.37
N ASN A 147 -47.22 -23.80 2.53
CA ASN A 147 -48.07 -24.35 1.48
C ASN A 147 -48.22 -23.41 0.29
N ALA A 148 -48.37 -22.10 0.55
CA ALA A 148 -48.43 -21.07 -0.48
C ALA A 148 -47.12 -20.88 -1.26
N GLY A 149 -46.01 -21.47 -0.80
CA GLY A 149 -44.68 -21.26 -1.41
C GLY A 149 -44.07 -19.91 -1.05
N ASN A 150 -44.61 -19.22 -0.04
CA ASN A 150 -44.05 -17.99 0.50
C ASN A 150 -43.06 -18.35 1.62
N TYR A 151 -41.77 -18.44 1.30
CA TYR A 151 -40.74 -18.86 2.25
C TYR A 151 -40.02 -17.69 2.90
N THR A 152 -40.79 -16.79 3.53
CA THR A 152 -40.27 -15.77 4.44
C THR A 152 -40.20 -16.32 5.86
N PHE A 153 -38.98 -16.55 6.33
CA PHE A 153 -38.66 -17.02 7.67
C PHE A 153 -38.36 -15.83 8.58
N LYS A 154 -39.02 -15.79 9.74
CA LYS A 154 -38.84 -14.70 10.70
C LYS A 154 -38.90 -15.14 12.15
N GLY A 155 -38.23 -14.40 13.04
CA GLY A 155 -38.39 -14.54 14.47
C GLY A 155 -37.17 -14.10 15.28
N ASP A 156 -37.42 -13.83 16.56
CA ASP A 156 -36.46 -13.15 17.44
C ASP A 156 -35.54 -14.12 18.22
N SER A 157 -35.42 -15.37 17.76
CA SER A 157 -34.54 -16.33 18.43
C SER A 157 -33.08 -15.89 18.30
N THR A 158 -32.39 -15.83 19.44
CA THR A 158 -30.94 -15.59 19.57
C THR A 158 -30.12 -16.87 19.56
N GLN A 159 -30.78 -18.04 19.46
CA GLN A 159 -30.11 -19.33 19.43
C GLN A 159 -29.42 -19.57 18.09
N SER A 160 -28.43 -20.44 18.10
CA SER A 160 -27.56 -20.71 16.95
C SER A 160 -27.97 -21.93 16.14
N VAL A 161 -27.49 -21.97 14.89
CA VAL A 161 -27.40 -23.19 14.09
C VAL A 161 -25.92 -23.53 13.95
N ILE A 162 -25.52 -24.69 14.45
CA ILE A 162 -24.11 -25.11 14.51
C ILE A 162 -23.95 -26.46 13.82
N ASN A 163 -23.01 -26.56 12.89
CA ASN A 163 -22.58 -27.82 12.29
C ASN A 163 -21.17 -28.20 12.77
N LEU A 164 -21.04 -29.35 13.41
CA LEU A 164 -19.78 -30.00 13.75
C LEU A 164 -19.61 -31.35 13.03
N GLY A 165 -20.62 -31.80 12.29
CA GLY A 165 -20.69 -33.11 11.62
C GLY A 165 -20.57 -32.99 10.11
N THR A 166 -21.14 -33.96 9.39
CA THR A 166 -21.11 -34.00 7.92
C THR A 166 -22.50 -33.81 7.35
N ILE A 167 -22.65 -32.81 6.49
CA ILE A 167 -23.84 -32.53 5.68
C ILE A 167 -23.46 -32.77 4.22
N ASP A 168 -23.99 -33.84 3.63
CA ASP A 168 -23.78 -34.21 2.22
C ASP A 168 -25.13 -34.12 1.50
N ILE A 169 -25.23 -33.18 0.56
CA ILE A 169 -26.44 -32.94 -0.20
C ILE A 169 -26.24 -33.46 -1.62
N SER A 170 -27.29 -34.09 -2.16
CA SER A 170 -27.30 -34.56 -3.55
C SER A 170 -26.98 -33.43 -4.53
N ASP A 171 -26.36 -33.78 -5.65
CA ASP A 171 -25.98 -32.83 -6.72
C ASP A 171 -27.14 -31.88 -7.09
N SER A 172 -26.81 -30.61 -7.33
CA SER A 172 -27.75 -29.53 -7.65
C SER A 172 -28.78 -29.21 -6.54
N GLY A 173 -28.59 -29.76 -5.34
CA GLY A 173 -29.39 -29.42 -4.16
C GLY A 173 -28.93 -28.14 -3.46
N TYR A 174 -29.30 -28.00 -2.19
CA TYR A 174 -28.84 -26.89 -1.35
C TYR A 174 -28.73 -27.24 0.14
N ALA A 175 -27.87 -26.52 0.85
CA ALA A 175 -27.79 -26.50 2.30
C ALA A 175 -27.90 -25.06 2.82
N SER A 176 -28.96 -24.73 3.55
CA SER A 176 -29.17 -23.40 4.14
C SER A 176 -29.25 -23.44 5.66
N LEU A 177 -28.30 -22.79 6.34
CA LEU A 177 -28.29 -22.63 7.79
C LEU A 177 -28.60 -21.17 8.13
N ILE A 178 -29.68 -20.93 8.89
CA ILE A 178 -30.23 -19.58 9.09
C ILE A 178 -30.52 -19.32 10.57
N ALA A 179 -29.80 -18.38 11.17
CA ALA A 179 -30.00 -17.98 12.57
C ALA A 179 -29.49 -16.54 12.78
N ASN A 180 -29.43 -16.08 14.03
CA ASN A 180 -28.60 -14.90 14.33
C ASN A 180 -27.11 -15.25 14.30
N ASN A 181 -26.80 -16.47 14.76
CA ASN A 181 -25.45 -17.00 14.87
C ASN A 181 -25.38 -18.34 14.15
N VAL A 182 -24.59 -18.43 13.09
CA VAL A 182 -24.39 -19.63 12.28
C VAL A 182 -22.91 -20.01 12.32
N SER A 183 -22.62 -21.26 12.63
CA SER A 183 -21.25 -21.77 12.67
C SER A 183 -21.12 -23.11 11.96
N ASN A 184 -20.12 -23.22 11.09
CA ASN A 184 -19.69 -24.47 10.50
C ASN A 184 -18.26 -24.81 10.96
N ASP A 185 -18.13 -25.84 11.78
CA ASP A 185 -16.87 -26.46 12.21
C ASP A 185 -16.71 -27.89 11.63
N GLY A 186 -17.75 -28.36 10.92
CA GLY A 186 -17.80 -29.66 10.26
C GLY A 186 -17.58 -29.57 8.75
N THR A 187 -18.23 -30.46 8.00
CA THR A 187 -18.18 -30.46 6.53
C THR A 187 -19.58 -30.28 5.94
N ILE A 188 -19.69 -29.41 4.94
CA ILE A 188 -20.86 -29.27 4.08
C ILE A 188 -20.45 -29.51 2.63
N LYS A 189 -21.15 -30.38 1.90
CA LYS A 189 -20.87 -30.69 0.51
C LYS A 189 -22.14 -30.61 -0.34
N VAL A 190 -22.10 -29.82 -1.41
CA VAL A 190 -23.23 -29.61 -2.35
C VAL A 190 -22.69 -29.37 -3.77
N VAL A 191 -22.39 -30.43 -4.51
CA VAL A 191 -21.87 -30.33 -5.89
C VAL A 191 -22.92 -29.71 -6.81
N LYS A 192 -22.54 -28.75 -7.67
CA LYS A 192 -23.43 -28.03 -8.61
C LYS A 192 -24.63 -27.33 -7.96
N GLY A 193 -24.61 -27.15 -6.63
CA GLY A 193 -25.72 -26.58 -5.87
C GLY A 193 -25.29 -25.37 -5.05
N LYS A 194 -26.04 -25.06 -3.99
CA LYS A 194 -25.79 -23.85 -3.17
C LYS A 194 -25.62 -24.16 -1.69
N VAL A 195 -24.63 -23.55 -1.06
CA VAL A 195 -24.48 -23.51 0.40
C VAL A 195 -24.68 -22.08 0.88
N THR A 196 -25.60 -21.86 1.81
CA THR A 196 -25.85 -20.53 2.39
C THR A 196 -25.79 -20.56 3.91
N LEU A 197 -24.95 -19.73 4.51
CA LEU A 197 -24.86 -19.52 5.96
C LEU A 197 -25.24 -18.08 6.29
N ILE A 198 -26.27 -17.88 7.13
CA ILE A 198 -26.96 -16.59 7.20
C ILE A 198 -27.21 -16.15 8.63
N GLY A 199 -26.69 -14.96 8.96
CA GLY A 199 -26.92 -14.21 10.19
C GLY A 199 -28.00 -13.14 9.99
N ALA A 200 -29.26 -13.41 10.34
CA ALA A 200 -30.35 -12.45 10.13
C ALA A 200 -31.58 -12.71 11.00
N SER A 201 -32.45 -11.70 11.15
CA SER A 201 -33.76 -11.83 11.82
C SER A 201 -34.87 -12.32 10.87
N GLU A 202 -34.78 -11.91 9.60
CA GLU A 202 -35.78 -12.22 8.58
C GLU A 202 -35.11 -12.49 7.23
N VAL A 203 -35.45 -13.63 6.62
CA VAL A 203 -34.88 -14.10 5.35
C VAL A 203 -35.99 -14.63 4.46
N THR A 204 -35.97 -14.24 3.19
CA THR A 204 -36.85 -14.78 2.15
C THR A 204 -36.05 -15.68 1.23
N ILE A 205 -36.58 -16.87 0.98
CA ILE A 205 -35.97 -17.85 0.07
C ILE A 205 -36.91 -18.11 -1.11
N ASN A 206 -36.35 -18.19 -2.31
CA ASN A 206 -37.06 -18.62 -3.51
C ASN A 206 -36.48 -19.94 -4.02
N LEU A 207 -37.34 -20.95 -4.17
CA LEU A 207 -36.97 -22.28 -4.67
C LEU A 207 -37.61 -22.55 -6.03
N ASN A 208 -36.87 -23.24 -6.90
CA ASN A 208 -37.41 -23.89 -8.08
C ASN A 208 -37.11 -25.39 -7.98
N GLY A 209 -38.11 -26.17 -7.57
CA GLY A 209 -37.91 -27.60 -7.26
C GLY A 209 -37.00 -27.79 -6.04
N ASN A 210 -35.84 -28.43 -6.25
CA ASN A 210 -34.79 -28.62 -5.25
C ASN A 210 -33.62 -27.63 -5.39
N SER A 211 -33.73 -26.63 -6.27
CA SER A 211 -32.70 -25.61 -6.45
C SER A 211 -33.07 -24.32 -5.70
N LEU A 212 -32.10 -23.76 -4.97
CA LEU A 212 -32.19 -22.41 -4.42
C LEU A 212 -31.92 -21.39 -5.53
N VAL A 213 -32.91 -20.58 -5.88
CA VAL A 213 -32.81 -19.59 -6.97
C VAL A 213 -32.26 -18.27 -6.44
N ASN A 214 -32.91 -17.73 -5.42
CA ASN A 214 -32.56 -16.44 -4.84
C ASN A 214 -32.82 -16.48 -3.32
N LEU A 215 -32.01 -15.71 -2.60
CA LEU A 215 -32.11 -15.46 -1.19
C LEU A 215 -32.02 -13.95 -0.93
N THR A 216 -32.95 -13.44 -0.13
CA THR A 216 -32.96 -12.04 0.27
C THR A 216 -32.95 -11.96 1.78
N VAL A 217 -31.97 -11.26 2.35
CA VAL A 217 -31.93 -10.94 3.77
C VAL A 217 -32.70 -9.63 3.96
N ASN A 218 -33.83 -9.68 4.67
CA ASN A 218 -34.76 -8.54 4.74
C ASN A 218 -34.51 -7.64 5.96
N THR A 219 -34.07 -8.24 7.07
CA THR A 219 -33.89 -7.53 8.34
C THR A 219 -32.66 -8.07 9.07
N GLY A 220 -31.75 -7.16 9.42
CA GLY A 220 -30.54 -7.46 10.21
C GLY A 220 -30.83 -7.91 11.64
N VAL A 221 -29.78 -8.30 12.35
CA VAL A 221 -29.88 -8.65 13.77
C VAL A 221 -28.68 -8.20 14.58
N LEU A 222 -28.89 -7.96 15.88
CA LEU A 222 -27.86 -7.57 16.83
C LEU A 222 -26.77 -8.66 16.89
N ASP A 223 -25.51 -8.24 16.75
CA ASP A 223 -24.31 -9.09 16.85
C ASP A 223 -24.39 -10.36 15.99
N ALA A 224 -24.89 -10.20 14.77
CA ALA A 224 -25.06 -11.28 13.83
C ALA A 224 -23.71 -11.88 13.41
N LEU A 225 -23.52 -13.19 13.60
CA LEU A 225 -22.26 -13.87 13.31
C LEU A 225 -22.48 -15.04 12.35
N VAL A 226 -21.71 -15.05 11.28
CA VAL A 226 -21.55 -16.20 10.39
C VAL A 226 -20.09 -16.59 10.39
N GLU A 227 -19.80 -17.82 10.79
CA GLU A 227 -18.42 -18.29 10.89
C GLU A 227 -18.23 -19.68 10.25
N ASN A 228 -17.22 -19.81 9.40
CA ASN A 228 -16.73 -21.07 8.87
C ASN A 228 -15.31 -21.36 9.36
N LYS A 229 -15.17 -22.47 10.08
CA LYS A 229 -13.91 -23.05 10.60
C LYS A 229 -13.63 -24.41 9.99
N GLY A 230 -14.69 -25.10 9.55
CA GLY A 230 -14.63 -26.38 8.88
C GLY A 230 -14.48 -26.23 7.37
N ALA A 231 -15.08 -27.14 6.61
CA ALA A 231 -15.00 -27.16 5.16
C ALA A 231 -16.38 -27.04 4.50
N VAL A 232 -16.46 -26.26 3.44
CA VAL A 232 -17.62 -26.14 2.57
C VAL A 232 -17.19 -26.37 1.13
N TYR A 233 -17.79 -27.37 0.48
CA TYR A 233 -17.50 -27.75 -0.90
C TYR A 233 -18.74 -27.61 -1.77
N ALA A 234 -18.65 -26.85 -2.86
CA ALA A 234 -19.73 -26.62 -3.82
C ALA A 234 -19.19 -26.44 -5.24
N ASP A 235 -18.31 -27.32 -5.72
CA ASP A 235 -17.78 -27.27 -7.09
C ASP A 235 -18.91 -27.23 -8.14
N GLY A 236 -18.79 -26.32 -9.12
CA GLY A 236 -19.81 -25.98 -10.10
C GLY A 236 -21.04 -25.27 -9.51
N GLY A 237 -20.92 -24.73 -8.29
CA GLY A 237 -22.00 -24.16 -7.50
C GLY A 237 -21.60 -22.87 -6.78
N GLU A 238 -22.36 -22.52 -5.73
CA GLU A 238 -22.25 -21.25 -5.03
C GLU A 238 -22.15 -21.44 -3.52
N ILE A 239 -21.23 -20.72 -2.89
CA ILE A 239 -21.11 -20.59 -1.44
C ILE A 239 -21.38 -19.15 -1.07
N TYR A 240 -22.41 -18.91 -0.24
CA TYR A 240 -22.79 -17.58 0.21
C TYR A 240 -22.85 -17.50 1.74
N LEU A 241 -21.93 -16.74 2.33
CA LEU A 241 -21.93 -16.42 3.76
C LEU A 241 -22.34 -14.96 3.91
N THR A 242 -23.45 -14.70 4.60
CA THR A 242 -23.95 -13.32 4.71
C THR A 242 -24.56 -12.97 6.05
N THR A 243 -24.42 -11.70 6.42
CA THR A 243 -25.03 -11.12 7.61
C THR A 243 -25.43 -9.68 7.36
N ILE A 244 -26.51 -9.20 7.99
CA ILE A 244 -26.90 -7.79 7.94
C ILE A 244 -26.80 -7.17 9.34
N ALA A 245 -25.98 -6.13 9.47
CA ALA A 245 -25.92 -5.27 10.64
C ALA A 245 -27.18 -4.40 10.76
N VAL A 246 -27.64 -4.15 11.99
CA VAL A 246 -28.86 -3.34 12.23
C VAL A 246 -28.57 -1.84 12.17
N ASN A 247 -27.36 -1.40 12.51
CA ASN A 247 -26.88 -0.01 12.42
C ASN A 247 -25.35 0.04 12.59
N GLU A 248 -24.76 1.23 12.40
CA GLU A 248 -23.30 1.46 12.48
C GLU A 248 -22.65 1.16 13.85
N LEU A 249 -23.42 1.13 14.94
CA LEU A 249 -22.88 0.85 16.28
C LEU A 249 -22.69 -0.65 16.55
N LEU A 250 -23.29 -1.51 15.72
CA LEU A 250 -23.45 -2.94 15.95
C LEU A 250 -22.92 -3.73 14.76
N LYS A 251 -21.94 -4.60 14.98
CA LYS A 251 -21.22 -5.25 13.88
C LYS A 251 -21.82 -6.61 13.54
N GLY A 252 -22.33 -6.76 12.33
CA GLY A 252 -22.44 -8.06 11.69
C GLY A 252 -21.03 -8.56 11.33
N VAL A 253 -20.72 -9.82 11.58
CA VAL A 253 -19.41 -10.39 11.23
C VAL A 253 -19.59 -11.64 10.37
N VAL A 254 -18.94 -11.65 9.21
CA VAL A 254 -18.66 -12.88 8.46
C VAL A 254 -17.20 -13.24 8.64
N ASN A 255 -16.91 -14.45 9.12
CA ASN A 255 -15.56 -14.89 9.42
C ASN A 255 -15.27 -16.25 8.77
N ASN A 256 -14.27 -16.32 7.91
CA ASN A 256 -13.74 -17.58 7.42
C ASN A 256 -12.33 -17.82 7.98
N THR A 257 -12.12 -19.02 8.53
CA THR A 257 -10.80 -19.54 8.91
C THR A 257 -10.58 -20.97 8.40
N GLY A 258 -11.63 -21.59 7.87
CA GLY A 258 -11.59 -22.92 7.27
C GLY A 258 -11.49 -22.87 5.73
N ILE A 259 -12.08 -23.86 5.09
CA ILE A 259 -12.04 -24.05 3.63
C ILE A 259 -13.41 -23.69 3.04
N LEU A 260 -13.41 -22.85 2.02
CA LEU A 260 -14.52 -22.62 1.10
C LEU A 260 -14.03 -22.94 -0.31
N GLU A 261 -14.61 -23.94 -0.94
CA GLU A 261 -14.21 -24.40 -2.27
C GLU A 261 -15.43 -24.54 -3.19
N ALA A 262 -15.46 -23.74 -4.25
CA ALA A 262 -16.45 -23.78 -5.31
C ALA A 262 -15.73 -23.54 -6.64
N ASN A 263 -14.93 -24.52 -7.09
CA ASN A 263 -14.26 -24.38 -8.38
C ASN A 263 -15.29 -24.42 -9.51
N SER A 264 -14.98 -23.78 -10.63
CA SER A 264 -15.76 -23.96 -11.84
C SER A 264 -15.68 -25.41 -12.32
N PHE A 265 -16.83 -25.94 -12.76
CA PHE A 265 -16.96 -27.33 -13.21
C PHE A 265 -17.85 -27.39 -14.44
N ASP A 266 -17.36 -28.02 -15.51
CA ASP A 266 -17.96 -27.97 -16.85
C ASP A 266 -18.13 -26.52 -17.35
N GLU A 267 -19.33 -26.13 -17.78
CA GLU A 267 -19.69 -24.77 -18.22
C GLU A 267 -20.28 -23.91 -17.08
N ILE A 268 -20.25 -24.39 -15.84
CA ILE A 268 -20.82 -23.67 -14.69
C ILE A 268 -19.70 -23.04 -13.88
N SER A 269 -19.71 -21.70 -13.83
CA SER A 269 -18.77 -20.93 -13.03
C SER A 269 -19.05 -21.11 -11.53
N GLY A 270 -18.01 -21.40 -10.77
CA GLY A 270 -18.08 -21.48 -9.31
C GLY A 270 -18.01 -20.10 -8.67
N LYS A 271 -18.74 -19.91 -7.56
CA LYS A 271 -18.86 -18.61 -6.89
C LYS A 271 -18.74 -18.72 -5.37
N ILE A 272 -17.92 -17.85 -4.77
CA ILE A 272 -17.82 -17.68 -3.32
C ILE A 272 -18.09 -16.22 -2.98
N GLU A 273 -19.06 -15.98 -2.10
CA GLU A 273 -19.40 -14.64 -1.62
C GLU A 273 -19.41 -14.62 -0.09
N LEU A 274 -18.55 -13.79 0.50
CA LEU A 274 -18.58 -13.44 1.92
C LEU A 274 -19.01 -11.99 2.02
N PHE A 275 -20.24 -11.75 2.49
CA PHE A 275 -20.81 -10.41 2.50
C PHE A 275 -21.36 -10.01 3.87
N ALA A 276 -20.73 -9.04 4.52
CA ALA A 276 -21.19 -8.48 5.79
C ALA A 276 -21.77 -7.08 5.57
N HIS A 277 -23.07 -7.00 5.26
CA HIS A 277 -23.75 -5.72 5.02
C HIS A 277 -23.69 -4.83 6.27
N GLY A 278 -23.06 -3.67 6.15
CA GLY A 278 -22.79 -2.74 7.24
C GLY A 278 -21.85 -3.27 8.34
N GLY A 279 -21.22 -4.44 8.10
CA GLY A 279 -20.45 -5.21 9.07
C GLY A 279 -18.98 -5.38 8.70
N GLU A 280 -18.33 -6.37 9.29
CA GLU A 280 -16.94 -6.72 9.04
C GLU A 280 -16.82 -8.10 8.40
N VAL A 281 -16.04 -8.21 7.32
CA VAL A 281 -15.60 -9.50 6.79
C VAL A 281 -14.17 -9.78 7.25
N LYS A 282 -13.98 -10.95 7.85
CA LYS A 282 -12.68 -11.50 8.24
C LYS A 282 -12.36 -12.70 7.37
N VAL A 283 -11.28 -12.60 6.60
CA VAL A 283 -10.90 -13.64 5.64
C VAL A 283 -9.58 -14.26 6.07
N GLY A 284 -9.63 -15.54 6.43
CA GLY A 284 -8.52 -16.44 6.70
C GLY A 284 -8.73 -17.80 6.03
N GLY A 285 -7.80 -18.72 6.23
CA GLY A 285 -7.90 -20.08 5.66
C GLY A 285 -7.85 -20.09 4.14
N THR A 286 -8.66 -20.93 3.50
CA THR A 286 -8.64 -21.15 2.04
C THR A 286 -9.97 -20.76 1.41
N LEU A 287 -9.92 -19.91 0.38
CA LEU A 287 -11.03 -19.59 -0.52
C LEU A 287 -10.63 -19.97 -1.95
N LYS A 288 -11.32 -20.95 -2.54
CA LYS A 288 -10.94 -21.53 -3.84
C LYS A 288 -12.12 -21.57 -4.80
N ALA A 289 -12.07 -20.75 -5.85
CA ALA A 289 -12.99 -20.76 -6.98
C ALA A 289 -12.19 -20.70 -8.29
N GLU A 290 -11.41 -21.74 -8.58
CA GLU A 290 -10.60 -21.79 -9.81
C GLU A 290 -11.50 -21.66 -11.06
N GLY A 291 -11.17 -20.73 -11.96
CA GLY A 291 -12.01 -20.39 -13.12
C GLY A 291 -13.32 -19.71 -12.76
N GLY A 292 -13.46 -19.23 -11.52
CA GLY A 292 -14.68 -18.67 -10.94
C GLY A 292 -14.44 -17.33 -10.23
N PHE A 293 -15.46 -16.90 -9.48
CA PHE A 293 -15.51 -15.58 -8.85
C PHE A 293 -15.50 -15.67 -7.33
N ILE A 294 -14.71 -14.81 -6.70
CA ILE A 294 -14.69 -14.63 -5.25
C ILE A 294 -15.00 -13.17 -4.92
N GLU A 295 -15.89 -12.97 -3.96
CA GLU A 295 -16.17 -11.65 -3.38
C GLU A 295 -16.04 -11.67 -1.86
N THR A 296 -15.34 -10.67 -1.34
CA THR A 296 -15.13 -10.44 0.09
C THR A 296 -15.45 -8.99 0.42
N SER A 297 -16.71 -8.73 0.79
CA SER A 297 -17.27 -7.38 0.83
C SER A 297 -17.95 -7.08 2.18
N GLY A 298 -17.89 -5.83 2.62
CA GLY A 298 -18.51 -5.37 3.86
C GLY A 298 -17.85 -4.08 4.33
N LYS A 299 -18.55 -3.32 5.19
CA LYS A 299 -18.08 -2.00 5.65
C LYS A 299 -16.60 -2.00 6.06
N GLU A 300 -16.19 -3.01 6.82
CA GLU A 300 -14.81 -3.27 7.21
C GLU A 300 -14.30 -4.57 6.58
N PHE A 301 -13.04 -4.58 6.13
CA PHE A 301 -12.36 -5.76 5.61
C PHE A 301 -11.08 -6.03 6.39
N THR A 302 -10.96 -7.25 6.90
CA THR A 302 -9.78 -7.72 7.64
C THR A 302 -9.24 -9.01 7.00
N MET A 303 -8.01 -8.94 6.51
CA MET A 303 -7.24 -10.11 6.11
C MET A 303 -6.55 -10.71 7.35
N LEU A 304 -6.75 -12.00 7.60
CA LEU A 304 -6.04 -12.76 8.63
C LEU A 304 -4.67 -13.24 8.08
N GLU A 305 -3.88 -13.93 8.90
CA GLU A 305 -2.62 -14.56 8.46
C GLU A 305 -2.89 -15.85 7.68
N ASP A 306 -1.91 -16.27 6.87
CA ASP A 306 -1.89 -17.55 6.12
C ASP A 306 -3.14 -17.79 5.24
N VAL A 307 -3.57 -16.78 4.49
CA VAL A 307 -4.73 -16.88 3.58
C VAL A 307 -4.31 -17.38 2.22
N GLU A 308 -5.04 -18.37 1.70
CA GLU A 308 -4.93 -18.80 0.31
C GLU A 308 -6.21 -18.42 -0.44
N ILE A 309 -6.08 -17.59 -1.48
CA ILE A 309 -7.18 -17.24 -2.39
C ILE A 309 -6.79 -17.66 -3.80
N LYS A 310 -7.68 -18.38 -4.48
CA LYS A 310 -7.55 -18.73 -5.90
C LYS A 310 -8.86 -18.43 -6.62
N ALA A 311 -8.84 -17.49 -7.53
CA ALA A 311 -9.99 -17.09 -8.34
C ALA A 311 -9.52 -16.67 -9.74
N ASP A 312 -10.44 -16.69 -10.69
CA ASP A 312 -10.28 -15.97 -11.96
C ASP A 312 -10.55 -14.46 -11.76
N GLU A 313 -11.46 -14.14 -10.85
CA GLU A 313 -11.81 -12.78 -10.45
C GLU A 313 -11.99 -12.70 -8.93
N TRP A 314 -11.27 -11.78 -8.28
CA TRP A 314 -11.46 -11.48 -6.86
C TRP A 314 -11.86 -10.01 -6.66
N LEU A 315 -13.05 -9.81 -6.10
CA LEU A 315 -13.59 -8.51 -5.72
C LEU A 315 -13.47 -8.28 -4.20
N ILE A 316 -12.95 -7.11 -3.83
CA ILE A 316 -12.93 -6.60 -2.46
C ILE A 316 -13.65 -5.25 -2.48
N ASP A 317 -14.69 -5.09 -1.64
CA ASP A 317 -15.49 -3.86 -1.61
C ASP A 317 -15.79 -3.39 -0.17
N PRO A 318 -14.83 -2.73 0.51
CA PRO A 318 -15.06 -2.08 1.79
C PRO A 318 -15.23 -0.57 1.67
N VAL A 319 -15.62 0.11 2.75
CA VAL A 319 -15.73 1.58 2.74
C VAL A 319 -14.36 2.28 2.65
N ASN A 320 -13.33 1.71 3.29
CA ASN A 320 -11.94 2.15 3.16
C ASN A 320 -11.03 0.93 3.15
N ILE A 321 -9.85 1.04 2.53
CA ILE A 321 -8.88 -0.04 2.55
C ILE A 321 -7.44 0.47 2.56
N THR A 322 -6.61 -0.22 3.36
CA THR A 322 -5.16 -0.07 3.31
C THR A 322 -4.54 -1.41 2.93
N ILE A 323 -3.83 -1.42 1.81
CA ILE A 323 -3.05 -2.57 1.36
C ILE A 323 -1.76 -2.62 2.16
N ASN A 324 -1.77 -3.43 3.21
CA ASN A 324 -0.60 -3.77 4.01
C ASN A 324 0.14 -4.97 3.41
N THR A 325 1.23 -5.41 4.05
CA THR A 325 2.05 -6.53 3.56
C THR A 325 1.27 -7.83 3.37
N THR A 326 0.36 -8.16 4.29
CA THR A 326 -0.44 -9.39 4.20
C THR A 326 -1.37 -9.35 3.00
N LEU A 327 -2.12 -8.25 2.83
CA LEU A 327 -3.03 -8.11 1.70
C LEU A 327 -2.28 -8.03 0.37
N ALA A 328 -1.14 -7.33 0.31
CA ALA A 328 -0.31 -7.26 -0.89
C ALA A 328 0.14 -8.66 -1.36
N GLY A 329 0.67 -9.50 -0.46
CA GLY A 329 1.09 -10.86 -0.81
C GLY A 329 -0.06 -11.72 -1.35
N THR A 330 -1.27 -11.59 -0.78
CA THR A 330 -2.46 -12.29 -1.30
C THR A 330 -2.89 -11.75 -2.66
N ILE A 331 -2.84 -10.44 -2.87
CA ILE A 331 -3.13 -9.82 -4.18
C ILE A 331 -2.15 -10.34 -5.24
N GLU A 332 -0.84 -10.37 -4.95
CA GLU A 332 0.17 -10.91 -5.85
C GLU A 332 -0.09 -12.38 -6.22
N ALA A 333 -0.47 -13.19 -5.23
CA ALA A 333 -0.80 -14.60 -5.43
C ALA A 333 -2.01 -14.77 -6.36
N VAL A 334 -3.08 -14.00 -6.16
CA VAL A 334 -4.28 -14.03 -7.02
C VAL A 334 -3.97 -13.49 -8.41
N LEU A 335 -3.21 -12.39 -8.52
CA LEU A 335 -2.73 -11.87 -9.80
C LEU A 335 -1.86 -12.89 -10.55
N GLY A 336 -1.30 -13.89 -9.88
CA GLY A 336 -0.64 -15.04 -10.50
C GLY A 336 -1.56 -15.95 -11.33
N SER A 337 -2.88 -15.91 -11.13
CA SER A 337 -3.85 -16.77 -11.82
C SER A 337 -5.15 -16.11 -12.29
N GLY A 338 -5.52 -14.94 -11.77
CA GLY A 338 -6.72 -14.20 -12.13
C GLY A 338 -6.58 -12.69 -11.89
N ASN A 339 -7.69 -11.96 -12.03
CA ASN A 339 -7.74 -10.52 -11.85
C ASN A 339 -8.16 -10.15 -10.42
N VAL A 340 -7.76 -8.96 -9.98
CA VAL A 340 -8.12 -8.41 -8.67
C VAL A 340 -8.75 -7.03 -8.86
N THR A 341 -9.92 -6.83 -8.26
CA THR A 341 -10.60 -5.54 -8.20
C THR A 341 -10.85 -5.14 -6.76
N ILE A 342 -10.42 -3.94 -6.40
CA ILE A 342 -10.71 -3.31 -5.12
C ILE A 342 -11.57 -2.09 -5.40
N THR A 343 -12.78 -2.07 -4.87
CA THR A 343 -13.69 -0.92 -4.92
C THR A 343 -13.86 -0.36 -3.52
N THR A 344 -14.04 0.95 -3.40
CA THR A 344 -14.49 1.54 -2.14
C THR A 344 -15.79 2.32 -2.32
N ASP A 345 -16.72 2.17 -1.38
CA ASP A 345 -17.97 2.93 -1.37
C ASP A 345 -17.80 4.30 -0.67
N GLY A 346 -18.32 5.34 -1.32
CA GLY A 346 -18.21 6.74 -0.89
C GLY A 346 -19.54 7.40 -0.56
N SER A 347 -20.63 6.61 -0.48
CA SER A 347 -22.03 6.93 -0.16
C SER A 347 -23.02 6.64 -1.29
N ASN A 348 -24.10 5.93 -0.94
CA ASN A 348 -25.33 5.73 -1.72
C ASN A 348 -25.15 5.16 -3.15
N THR A 349 -24.31 4.14 -3.33
CA THR A 349 -24.48 3.23 -4.48
C THR A 349 -25.13 1.91 -4.04
N PRO A 350 -26.00 1.31 -4.87
CA PRO A 350 -26.99 0.33 -4.41
C PRO A 350 -26.38 -1.07 -4.28
N SER A 351 -25.73 -1.36 -3.16
CA SER A 351 -25.50 -2.75 -2.72
C SER A 351 -26.36 -3.07 -1.50
N THR A 352 -27.66 -3.21 -1.73
CA THR A 352 -28.71 -3.81 -0.85
C THR A 352 -28.91 -3.34 0.61
N SER A 353 -28.07 -2.48 1.17
CA SER A 353 -28.35 -1.77 2.43
C SER A 353 -27.80 -0.35 2.36
N SER A 354 -28.70 0.64 2.40
CA SER A 354 -28.48 2.07 2.25
C SER A 354 -27.73 2.75 3.41
N GLU A 355 -26.82 2.07 4.10
CA GLU A 355 -26.17 2.58 5.33
C GLU A 355 -24.67 2.24 5.44
N GLU A 356 -23.99 1.97 4.32
CA GLU A 356 -22.53 1.82 4.29
C GLU A 356 -21.86 3.18 3.99
N SER A 357 -21.84 4.07 4.98
CA SER A 357 -21.14 5.36 4.84
C SER A 357 -19.83 5.39 5.63
N GLY A 358 -18.77 5.88 4.99
CA GLY A 358 -17.57 6.40 5.63
C GLY A 358 -17.08 7.61 4.84
N THR A 359 -16.42 8.53 5.55
CA THR A 359 -16.16 9.88 5.02
C THR A 359 -15.02 9.97 4.03
N GLU A 360 -14.15 8.95 3.95
CA GLU A 360 -12.90 9.05 3.21
C GLU A 360 -12.84 8.24 1.92
N GLY A 361 -13.47 7.09 1.77
CA GLY A 361 -13.56 6.35 0.50
C GLY A 361 -12.22 6.12 -0.21
N ASN A 362 -11.10 6.10 0.54
CA ASN A 362 -9.75 6.12 -0.01
C ASN A 362 -9.19 4.70 -0.14
N ILE A 363 -8.32 4.50 -1.13
CA ILE A 363 -7.46 3.31 -1.25
C ILE A 363 -6.02 3.70 -0.96
N ASN A 364 -5.39 3.10 0.04
CA ASN A 364 -3.98 3.33 0.39
C ASN A 364 -3.12 2.10 0.07
N VAL A 365 -2.16 2.24 -0.84
CA VAL A 365 -1.18 1.19 -1.19
C VAL A 365 0.08 1.38 -0.34
N ASN A 366 0.15 0.71 0.80
CA ASN A 366 1.22 0.87 1.80
C ASN A 366 2.22 -0.28 1.82
N SER A 367 2.09 -1.24 0.91
CA SER A 367 3.06 -2.31 0.67
C SER A 367 3.24 -2.51 -0.83
N ALA A 368 4.43 -2.93 -1.22
CA ALA A 368 4.76 -3.12 -2.64
C ALA A 368 3.94 -4.28 -3.22
N ILE A 369 3.55 -4.17 -4.49
CA ILE A 369 2.79 -5.19 -5.22
C ILE A 369 3.50 -5.46 -6.55
N THR A 370 3.80 -6.72 -6.83
CA THR A 370 4.45 -7.17 -8.06
C THR A 370 3.76 -8.39 -8.66
N TRP A 371 3.45 -8.35 -9.95
CA TRP A 371 2.94 -9.52 -10.68
C TRP A 371 3.59 -9.69 -12.06
N SER A 372 3.50 -10.90 -12.60
CA SER A 372 4.20 -11.33 -13.83
C SER A 372 3.31 -11.96 -14.89
N THR A 373 2.00 -11.83 -14.73
CA THR A 373 0.97 -12.31 -15.66
C THR A 373 0.35 -11.16 -16.46
N ALA A 374 -0.46 -11.49 -17.46
CA ALA A 374 -1.26 -10.53 -18.21
C ALA A 374 -2.52 -10.06 -17.46
N ASN A 375 -2.65 -10.39 -16.17
CA ASN A 375 -3.84 -10.09 -15.39
C ASN A 375 -3.91 -8.60 -15.02
N THR A 376 -5.14 -8.18 -14.71
CA THR A 376 -5.49 -6.80 -14.42
C THR A 376 -5.63 -6.61 -12.90
N PHE A 377 -4.99 -5.55 -12.41
CA PHE A 377 -5.23 -5.03 -11.07
C PHE A 377 -6.00 -3.71 -11.15
N THR A 378 -7.21 -3.70 -10.60
CA THR A 378 -8.10 -2.53 -10.62
C THR A 378 -8.26 -1.96 -9.21
N LEU A 379 -7.96 -0.67 -9.06
CA LEU A 379 -8.27 0.12 -7.88
C LEU A 379 -9.35 1.13 -8.24
N SER A 380 -10.51 1.03 -7.60
CA SER A 380 -11.69 1.87 -7.85
C SER A 380 -12.11 2.59 -6.58
N ALA A 381 -11.43 3.70 -6.27
CA ALA A 381 -11.69 4.48 -5.08
C ALA A 381 -12.88 5.43 -5.24
N ALA A 382 -13.75 5.45 -4.23
CA ALA A 382 -14.76 6.49 -4.06
C ALA A 382 -14.17 7.91 -4.06
N ASN A 383 -13.00 8.09 -3.43
CA ASN A 383 -12.26 9.36 -3.39
C ASN A 383 -10.84 9.17 -3.94
N ASN A 384 -9.79 9.27 -3.13
CA ASN A 384 -8.42 9.26 -3.62
C ASN A 384 -7.81 7.85 -3.63
N ILE A 385 -6.83 7.67 -4.52
CA ILE A 385 -5.90 6.53 -4.48
C ILE A 385 -4.53 7.06 -4.05
N ASN A 386 -3.96 6.52 -2.99
CA ASN A 386 -2.63 6.92 -2.48
C ASN A 386 -1.64 5.78 -2.67
N ILE A 387 -0.63 5.99 -3.52
CA ILE A 387 0.38 4.99 -3.86
C ILE A 387 1.64 5.29 -3.06
N ASN A 388 1.72 4.74 -1.85
CA ASN A 388 2.82 4.97 -0.90
C ASN A 388 3.96 3.95 -1.02
N GLN A 389 3.73 2.85 -1.75
CA GLN A 389 4.70 1.83 -2.09
C GLN A 389 4.56 1.42 -3.55
N SER A 390 5.63 0.85 -4.11
CA SER A 390 5.72 0.59 -5.54
C SER A 390 4.70 -0.44 -6.04
N ILE A 391 4.12 -0.19 -7.20
CA ILE A 391 3.29 -1.15 -7.95
C ILE A 391 4.05 -1.55 -9.20
N THR A 392 4.22 -2.84 -9.47
CA THR A 392 5.06 -3.35 -10.55
C THR A 392 4.37 -4.44 -11.37
N ALA A 393 4.04 -4.14 -12.63
CA ALA A 393 3.62 -5.13 -13.61
C ALA A 393 4.82 -5.54 -14.48
N THR A 394 5.33 -6.76 -14.31
CA THR A 394 6.52 -7.22 -15.06
C THR A 394 6.20 -7.81 -16.43
N HIS A 395 4.95 -8.20 -16.66
CA HIS A 395 4.47 -8.72 -17.94
C HIS A 395 4.12 -7.59 -18.91
N ALA A 396 4.37 -7.78 -20.21
CA ALA A 396 4.09 -6.77 -21.25
C ALA A 396 2.61 -6.36 -21.31
N ASN A 397 1.71 -7.32 -21.04
CA ASN A 397 0.26 -7.12 -21.06
C ASN A 397 -0.37 -7.06 -19.66
N GLY A 398 0.41 -6.97 -18.58
CA GLY A 398 -0.15 -6.81 -17.23
C GLY A 398 -0.72 -5.39 -17.08
N VAL A 399 -1.97 -5.26 -16.65
CA VAL A 399 -2.71 -3.99 -16.66
C VAL A 399 -2.90 -3.44 -15.24
N LEU A 400 -2.69 -2.14 -15.07
CA LEU A 400 -3.07 -1.39 -13.88
C LEU A 400 -4.17 -0.38 -14.23
N ALA A 401 -5.31 -0.47 -13.56
CA ALA A 401 -6.42 0.47 -13.71
C ALA A 401 -6.68 1.26 -12.41
N LEU A 402 -6.63 2.58 -12.49
CA LEU A 402 -6.88 3.51 -11.37
C LEU A 402 -8.13 4.33 -11.64
N HIS A 403 -9.25 3.95 -11.03
CA HIS A 403 -10.47 4.74 -11.03
C HIS A 403 -10.59 5.48 -9.70
N TYR A 404 -10.65 6.81 -9.73
CA TYR A 404 -10.64 7.64 -8.53
C TYR A 404 -11.77 8.66 -8.57
N GLY A 405 -12.21 9.11 -7.40
CA GLY A 405 -13.33 10.02 -7.22
C GLY A 405 -14.67 9.42 -7.62
N GLN A 406 -14.82 8.09 -7.59
CA GLN A 406 -15.98 7.39 -8.13
C GLN A 406 -17.30 7.70 -7.41
N ALA A 407 -17.26 8.27 -6.20
CA ALA A 407 -18.44 8.75 -5.48
C ALA A 407 -19.11 9.95 -6.16
N ASN A 408 -18.39 10.69 -7.00
CA ASN A 408 -18.86 11.90 -7.66
C ASN A 408 -18.75 11.79 -9.18
N VAL A 409 -19.53 12.59 -9.92
CA VAL A 409 -19.31 12.82 -11.35
C VAL A 409 -17.97 13.53 -11.58
N SER A 410 -17.42 13.48 -12.79
CA SER A 410 -16.10 14.08 -13.10
C SER A 410 -16.09 15.61 -12.98
N GLY A 411 -17.18 16.28 -13.35
CA GLY A 411 -17.28 17.74 -13.35
C GLY A 411 -17.17 18.32 -11.93
N GLY A 412 -16.11 19.10 -11.68
CA GLY A 412 -15.83 19.70 -10.36
C GLY A 412 -15.25 18.72 -9.33
N ASN A 413 -14.91 17.50 -9.74
CA ASN A 413 -14.32 16.50 -8.85
C ASN A 413 -12.85 16.83 -8.58
N THR A 414 -12.50 16.94 -7.30
CA THR A 414 -11.13 17.26 -6.85
C THR A 414 -10.32 16.03 -6.45
N SER A 415 -10.87 14.82 -6.61
CA SER A 415 -10.17 13.58 -6.28
C SER A 415 -9.01 13.31 -7.24
N THR A 416 -8.01 12.60 -6.76
CA THR A 416 -6.79 12.29 -7.53
C THR A 416 -6.22 10.91 -7.17
N TYR A 417 -5.30 10.42 -7.99
CA TYR A 417 -4.31 9.42 -7.57
C TYR A 417 -3.00 10.12 -7.23
N ASN A 418 -2.43 9.79 -6.07
CA ASN A 418 -1.18 10.37 -5.56
C ASN A 418 -0.07 9.35 -5.70
N VAL A 419 1.03 9.76 -6.33
CA VAL A 419 2.17 8.89 -6.62
C VAL A 419 3.33 9.28 -5.71
N ASN A 420 3.47 8.55 -4.60
CA ASN A 420 4.52 8.76 -3.60
C ASN A 420 5.63 7.69 -3.71
N ALA A 421 5.38 6.65 -4.50
CA ALA A 421 6.34 5.63 -4.89
C ALA A 421 6.15 5.26 -6.37
N PRO A 422 7.20 4.82 -7.08
CA PRO A 422 7.12 4.58 -8.52
C PRO A 422 6.12 3.48 -8.92
N ILE A 423 5.46 3.69 -10.07
CA ILE A 423 4.64 2.66 -10.73
C ILE A 423 5.40 2.11 -11.93
N ASN A 424 5.91 0.88 -11.82
CA ASN A 424 6.73 0.26 -12.85
C ASN A 424 5.87 -0.57 -13.81
N LEU A 425 5.84 -0.20 -15.08
CA LEU A 425 5.05 -0.86 -16.13
C LEU A 425 5.92 -1.12 -17.37
N LYS A 426 5.57 -2.17 -18.12
CA LYS A 426 6.16 -2.41 -19.45
C LYS A 426 5.52 -1.49 -20.49
N ALA A 427 6.27 -1.17 -21.55
CA ALA A 427 5.77 -0.37 -22.66
C ALA A 427 4.52 -1.01 -23.29
N GLY A 428 3.49 -0.20 -23.52
CA GLY A 428 2.20 -0.68 -24.00
C GLY A 428 1.04 0.24 -23.64
N ASP A 429 -0.18 -0.26 -23.82
CA ASP A 429 -1.45 0.40 -23.49
C ASP A 429 -2.08 -0.23 -22.25
N ASN A 430 -1.28 -0.32 -21.18
CA ASN A 430 -1.55 -1.13 -19.98
C ASN A 430 -1.72 -0.29 -18.70
N PHE A 431 -1.84 1.03 -18.82
CA PHE A 431 -2.22 1.91 -17.72
C PHE A 431 -3.53 2.63 -18.04
N ILE A 432 -4.51 2.49 -17.16
CA ILE A 432 -5.87 3.01 -17.35
C ILE A 432 -6.22 3.92 -16.18
N THR A 433 -6.83 5.06 -16.47
CA THR A 433 -7.35 5.97 -15.42
C THR A 433 -8.77 6.42 -15.71
N LYS A 434 -9.54 6.69 -14.64
CA LYS A 434 -10.87 7.31 -14.75
C LYS A 434 -11.17 8.20 -13.54
N LEU A 435 -11.48 9.48 -13.77
CA LEU A 435 -11.93 10.41 -12.74
C LEU A 435 -13.46 10.49 -12.71
N GLY A 436 -14.07 10.13 -11.58
CA GLY A 436 -15.52 10.21 -11.38
C GLY A 436 -16.32 9.11 -12.08
N SER A 437 -17.56 8.91 -11.62
CA SER A 437 -18.44 7.83 -12.06
C SER A 437 -18.80 7.89 -13.55
N ASN A 438 -18.96 9.10 -14.08
CA ASN A 438 -19.26 9.37 -15.49
C ASN A 438 -18.06 9.90 -16.30
N GLY A 439 -16.85 9.87 -15.72
CA GLY A 439 -15.65 10.32 -16.41
C GLY A 439 -15.29 9.47 -17.61
N THR A 440 -14.55 10.05 -18.55
CA THR A 440 -13.95 9.33 -19.66
C THR A 440 -12.83 8.44 -19.13
N THR A 441 -12.82 7.17 -19.54
CA THR A 441 -11.68 6.28 -19.32
C THR A 441 -10.54 6.67 -20.25
N ILE A 442 -9.36 6.92 -19.70
CA ILE A 442 -8.15 7.26 -20.43
C ILE A 442 -7.23 6.04 -20.40
N THR A 443 -6.89 5.53 -21.57
CA THR A 443 -5.80 4.55 -21.74
C THR A 443 -4.53 5.33 -22.07
N TRP A 444 -3.51 5.16 -21.24
CA TRP A 444 -2.23 5.84 -21.39
C TRP A 444 -1.24 4.97 -22.15
N LYS A 445 -0.41 5.61 -22.98
CA LYS A 445 0.75 4.97 -23.58
C LYS A 445 1.89 4.96 -22.56
N VAL A 446 2.30 3.78 -22.14
CA VAL A 446 3.47 3.61 -21.26
C VAL A 446 4.75 3.66 -22.09
N ILE A 447 5.60 4.63 -21.76
CA ILE A 447 6.93 4.83 -22.32
C ILE A 447 7.95 4.26 -21.34
N THR A 448 8.82 3.38 -21.84
CA THR A 448 9.95 2.88 -21.05
C THR A 448 11.29 3.30 -21.65
N GLU A 449 11.39 3.55 -22.95
CA GLU A 449 12.69 3.82 -23.59
C GLU A 449 12.80 5.28 -24.07
N LEU A 450 14.05 5.76 -24.16
CA LEU A 450 14.40 7.05 -24.76
C LEU A 450 13.98 7.11 -26.24
N GLY A 451 14.14 6.00 -26.96
CA GLY A 451 13.96 5.93 -28.40
C GLY A 451 15.29 6.06 -29.16
N SER A 452 15.20 6.51 -30.40
CA SER A 452 16.36 6.77 -31.27
C SER A 452 16.27 8.16 -31.88
N GLU A 453 17.39 8.68 -32.39
CA GLU A 453 17.45 9.95 -33.10
C GLU A 453 16.38 10.01 -34.21
N GLY A 454 15.54 11.06 -34.16
CA GLY A 454 14.46 11.26 -35.14
C GLY A 454 13.29 10.28 -35.03
N SER A 455 13.15 9.56 -33.91
CA SER A 455 12.02 8.65 -33.68
C SER A 455 10.67 9.35 -33.87
N THR A 456 9.74 8.64 -34.50
CA THR A 456 8.35 9.05 -34.77
C THR A 456 7.36 7.92 -34.47
N THR A 457 7.70 7.05 -33.52
CA THR A 457 6.92 5.83 -33.23
C THR A 457 5.67 6.09 -32.38
N GLY A 458 5.66 7.17 -31.59
CA GLY A 458 4.68 7.38 -30.52
C GLY A 458 4.76 6.36 -29.38
N THR A 459 5.83 5.58 -29.28
CA THR A 459 6.00 4.50 -28.28
C THR A 459 7.28 4.61 -27.46
N ASP A 460 8.10 5.62 -27.72
CA ASP A 460 9.30 5.98 -26.97
C ASP A 460 9.34 7.51 -26.75
N LEU A 461 10.22 7.98 -25.87
CA LEU A 461 10.24 9.38 -25.44
C LEU A 461 10.44 10.36 -26.62
N GLN A 462 11.45 10.15 -27.46
CA GLN A 462 11.67 10.97 -28.65
C GLN A 462 10.52 10.84 -29.67
N GLY A 463 9.93 9.65 -29.76
CA GLY A 463 8.85 9.29 -30.66
C GLY A 463 7.50 9.94 -30.35
N MET A 464 7.33 10.55 -29.17
CA MET A 464 6.10 11.27 -28.79
C MET A 464 5.73 12.39 -29.76
N ASN A 465 6.69 12.96 -30.49
CA ASN A 465 6.45 13.95 -31.54
C ASN A 465 5.52 13.45 -32.67
N ALA A 466 5.31 12.13 -32.81
CA ALA A 466 4.36 11.58 -33.78
C ALA A 466 2.89 11.71 -33.37
N ASN A 467 2.59 11.91 -32.08
CA ASN A 467 1.24 12.15 -31.59
C ASN A 467 1.26 13.09 -30.38
N LEU A 468 1.26 14.38 -30.68
CA LEU A 468 1.30 15.46 -29.71
C LEU A 468 -0.01 15.64 -28.91
N SER A 469 -1.08 14.91 -29.26
CA SER A 469 -2.35 14.87 -28.52
C SER A 469 -2.50 13.63 -27.62
N GLY A 470 -1.47 12.77 -27.57
CA GLY A 470 -1.51 11.51 -26.83
C GLY A 470 -1.39 11.69 -25.32
N ASN A 471 -1.85 10.69 -24.56
CA ASN A 471 -1.63 10.60 -23.12
C ASN A 471 -0.49 9.61 -22.86
N TYR A 472 0.57 10.07 -22.20
CA TYR A 472 1.79 9.31 -21.99
C TYR A 472 2.14 9.21 -20.52
N VAL A 473 2.66 8.05 -20.11
CA VAL A 473 3.27 7.88 -18.79
C VAL A 473 4.64 7.24 -18.90
N LEU A 474 5.51 7.46 -17.91
CA LEU A 474 6.72 6.64 -17.78
C LEU A 474 6.43 5.37 -16.99
N GLY A 475 6.96 4.23 -17.46
CA GLY A 475 6.94 2.95 -16.74
C GLY A 475 8.28 2.56 -16.11
N LYS A 476 9.34 3.34 -16.37
CA LYS A 476 10.67 3.23 -15.73
C LYS A 476 11.44 4.55 -15.90
N ASN A 477 12.53 4.70 -15.16
CA ASN A 477 13.49 5.79 -15.37
C ASN A 477 14.15 5.67 -16.75
N ILE A 478 14.43 6.81 -17.38
CA ILE A 478 15.08 6.90 -18.69
C ILE A 478 16.46 7.54 -18.52
N ASN A 479 17.48 6.93 -19.14
CA ASN A 479 18.79 7.55 -19.31
C ASN A 479 18.86 8.15 -20.72
N ALA A 480 19.04 9.46 -20.80
CA ALA A 480 19.06 10.25 -22.03
C ALA A 480 20.47 10.63 -22.50
N ASN A 481 21.53 10.05 -21.93
CA ASN A 481 22.93 10.39 -22.26
C ASN A 481 23.26 10.32 -23.77
N ASP A 482 22.62 9.40 -24.50
CA ASP A 482 22.83 9.24 -25.94
C ASP A 482 22.42 10.48 -26.75
N THR A 483 21.52 11.31 -26.21
CA THR A 483 21.04 12.54 -26.86
C THR A 483 22.17 13.50 -27.21
N SER A 484 23.27 13.53 -26.44
CA SER A 484 24.46 14.35 -26.72
C SER A 484 25.08 14.16 -28.11
N SER A 485 24.87 12.99 -28.71
CA SER A 485 25.38 12.67 -30.05
C SER A 485 24.36 12.89 -31.18
N TRP A 486 23.10 13.13 -30.84
CA TRP A 486 22.00 13.21 -31.80
C TRP A 486 21.98 14.56 -32.54
N ASN A 487 21.37 14.55 -33.72
CA ASN A 487 21.10 15.72 -34.55
C ASN A 487 22.38 16.53 -34.83
N SER A 488 23.47 15.84 -35.18
CA SER A 488 24.79 16.44 -35.39
C SER A 488 25.31 17.23 -34.17
N GLY A 489 25.00 16.75 -32.96
CA GLY A 489 25.37 17.39 -31.70
C GLY A 489 24.39 18.45 -31.22
N ALA A 490 23.23 18.62 -31.88
CA ALA A 490 22.16 19.51 -31.41
C ALA A 490 21.32 18.90 -30.29
N GLY A 491 21.48 17.61 -29.98
CA GLY A 491 20.82 16.98 -28.85
C GLY A 491 19.46 16.39 -29.16
N PHE A 492 18.65 16.18 -28.12
CA PHE A 492 17.25 15.77 -28.22
C PHE A 492 16.44 16.78 -29.07
N ASN A 493 15.44 16.30 -29.79
CA ASN A 493 14.49 17.17 -30.49
C ASN A 493 13.27 17.42 -29.58
N PRO A 494 13.03 18.67 -29.12
CA PRO A 494 11.95 18.98 -28.18
C PRO A 494 10.60 18.37 -28.59
N ILE A 495 9.81 17.96 -27.59
CA ILE A 495 8.45 17.44 -27.81
C ILE A 495 7.51 18.63 -27.98
N GLY A 496 7.11 18.86 -29.23
CA GLY A 496 6.37 20.02 -29.68
C GLY A 496 7.14 21.33 -29.58
N ASP A 497 7.10 22.16 -30.63
CA ASP A 497 8.09 23.22 -30.86
C ASP A 497 7.53 24.59 -31.27
N ASN A 498 6.22 24.73 -31.55
CA ASN A 498 5.62 26.01 -31.91
C ASN A 498 4.26 26.26 -31.22
N PRO A 499 4.13 27.32 -30.39
CA PRO A 499 2.87 27.63 -29.70
C PRO A 499 1.75 28.14 -30.61
N TYR A 500 2.06 28.51 -31.86
CA TYR A 500 1.10 29.17 -32.76
C TYR A 500 0.51 28.25 -33.85
N ASP A 501 0.86 26.97 -33.86
CA ASP A 501 0.32 26.00 -34.80
C ASP A 501 0.00 24.65 -34.12
N SER A 502 -0.20 23.62 -34.93
CA SER A 502 -0.54 22.26 -34.47
C SER A 502 0.65 21.44 -33.97
N THR A 503 1.86 22.01 -33.90
CA THR A 503 3.08 21.31 -33.44
C THR A 503 3.36 21.52 -31.95
N ARG A 504 2.47 22.17 -31.19
CA ARG A 504 2.53 22.16 -29.72
C ARG A 504 2.03 20.83 -29.14
N PHE A 505 2.57 20.43 -27.98
CA PHE A 505 2.04 19.30 -27.21
C PHE A 505 0.72 19.71 -26.55
N ALA A 506 -0.35 18.98 -26.86
CA ALA A 506 -1.70 19.18 -26.33
C ALA A 506 -2.25 17.91 -25.65
N GLY A 507 -1.36 16.96 -25.37
CA GLY A 507 -1.63 15.73 -24.65
C GLY A 507 -1.37 15.88 -23.14
N ASN A 508 -1.34 14.76 -22.43
CA ASN A 508 -0.97 14.71 -21.01
C ASN A 508 0.26 13.84 -20.78
N PHE A 509 1.04 14.15 -19.76
CA PHE A 509 2.24 13.42 -19.39
C PHE A 509 2.33 13.20 -17.87
N ASP A 510 2.47 11.94 -17.44
CA ASP A 510 2.70 11.60 -16.03
C ASP A 510 3.98 10.75 -15.88
N GLY A 511 4.96 11.26 -15.14
CA GLY A 511 6.19 10.52 -14.88
C GLY A 511 6.00 9.31 -13.95
N LEU A 512 4.86 9.17 -13.27
CA LEU A 512 4.55 8.10 -12.32
C LEU A 512 5.67 7.84 -11.29
N GLY A 513 6.38 8.90 -10.88
CA GLY A 513 7.49 8.83 -9.92
C GLY A 513 8.84 8.46 -10.54
N HIS A 514 8.95 8.46 -11.87
CA HIS A 514 10.19 8.20 -12.59
C HIS A 514 10.94 9.48 -12.97
N THR A 515 12.18 9.28 -13.42
CA THR A 515 13.09 10.35 -13.82
C THR A 515 13.64 10.17 -15.24
N ILE A 516 14.07 11.28 -15.82
CA ILE A 516 14.90 11.33 -17.04
C ILE A 516 16.26 11.91 -16.65
N ASP A 517 17.32 11.12 -16.80
CA ASP A 517 18.70 11.49 -16.47
C ASP A 517 19.46 11.93 -17.73
N LYS A 518 20.25 13.00 -17.65
CA LYS A 518 21.21 13.44 -18.70
C LYS A 518 20.58 13.83 -20.02
N LEU A 519 19.47 14.56 -19.97
CA LEU A 519 18.88 15.13 -21.17
C LEU A 519 19.79 16.24 -21.70
N PHE A 520 20.29 16.09 -22.94
CA PHE A 520 21.12 17.09 -23.61
C PHE A 520 20.39 17.72 -24.80
N ILE A 521 20.37 19.06 -24.85
CA ILE A 521 19.86 19.85 -25.97
C ILE A 521 20.82 21.03 -26.22
N ASN A 522 21.32 21.20 -27.44
CA ASN A 522 22.22 22.30 -27.79
C ASN A 522 21.80 22.99 -29.09
N ARG A 523 20.84 23.91 -28.96
CA ARG A 523 20.18 24.60 -30.06
C ARG A 523 20.21 26.12 -29.86
N PRO A 524 21.40 26.75 -29.82
CA PRO A 524 21.60 28.14 -29.35
C PRO A 524 20.94 29.22 -30.21
N SER A 525 20.36 28.87 -31.35
CA SER A 525 19.65 29.79 -32.26
C SER A 525 18.16 29.44 -32.43
N GLU A 526 17.66 28.47 -31.67
CA GLU A 526 16.27 28.00 -31.75
C GLU A 526 15.51 28.43 -30.50
N THR A 527 14.20 28.60 -30.67
CA THR A 527 13.25 29.04 -29.64
C THR A 527 12.36 27.88 -29.24
N TYR A 528 11.79 27.93 -28.04
CA TYR A 528 10.93 26.90 -27.45
C TYR A 528 11.71 25.61 -27.14
N ILE A 529 12.65 25.71 -26.21
CA ILE A 529 13.59 24.65 -25.89
C ILE A 529 13.34 24.07 -24.49
N GLY A 530 13.27 22.75 -24.43
CA GLY A 530 13.11 21.93 -23.22
C GLY A 530 12.77 20.50 -23.62
N LEU A 531 12.53 19.61 -22.64
CA LEU A 531 11.96 18.30 -22.97
C LEU A 531 10.68 18.47 -23.80
N PHE A 532 9.81 19.37 -23.36
CA PHE A 532 8.70 19.91 -24.14
C PHE A 532 9.07 21.33 -24.60
N GLY A 533 9.05 21.59 -25.91
CA GLY A 533 9.32 22.94 -26.40
C GLY A 533 8.14 23.86 -26.12
N SER A 534 6.92 23.42 -26.47
CA SER A 534 5.69 24.13 -26.14
C SER A 534 4.53 23.19 -25.78
N ILE A 535 3.80 23.55 -24.72
CA ILE A 535 2.59 22.84 -24.26
C ILE A 535 1.37 23.77 -24.23
N ASP A 536 0.16 23.22 -24.42
CA ASP A 536 -1.10 23.96 -24.34
C ASP A 536 -2.26 23.01 -23.99
N ASN A 537 -3.09 23.37 -23.00
CA ASN A 537 -4.16 22.50 -22.48
C ASN A 537 -3.64 21.11 -22.08
N SER A 538 -2.49 21.07 -21.39
CA SER A 538 -1.77 19.85 -21.01
C SER A 538 -1.55 19.76 -19.51
N ASP A 539 -1.72 18.56 -18.96
CA ASP A 539 -1.28 18.21 -17.60
C ASP A 539 0.06 17.45 -17.66
N ILE A 540 1.13 18.06 -17.14
CA ILE A 540 2.45 17.44 -16.97
C ILE A 540 2.73 17.29 -15.47
N LYS A 541 2.97 16.06 -15.01
CA LYS A 541 3.18 15.82 -13.57
C LYS A 541 4.07 14.65 -13.21
N ASN A 542 4.51 14.63 -11.95
CA ASN A 542 5.26 13.54 -11.29
C ASN A 542 6.54 13.10 -12.03
N ILE A 543 7.28 14.05 -12.61
CA ILE A 543 8.50 13.79 -13.40
C ILE A 543 9.69 14.60 -12.88
N GLY A 544 10.82 13.93 -12.74
CA GLY A 544 12.10 14.56 -12.43
C GLY A 544 13.07 14.53 -13.62
N LEU A 545 13.69 15.64 -13.92
CA LEU A 545 14.81 15.73 -14.87
C LEU A 545 16.10 15.90 -14.07
N ILE A 546 17.06 15.02 -14.27
CA ILE A 546 18.31 15.00 -13.50
C ILE A 546 19.46 15.26 -14.47
N ASP A 547 20.40 16.12 -14.08
CA ASP A 547 21.65 16.37 -14.80
C ASP A 547 21.41 16.83 -16.25
N VAL A 548 20.49 17.78 -16.45
CA VAL A 548 20.21 18.34 -17.78
C VAL A 548 21.33 19.27 -18.24
N ASP A 549 21.59 19.32 -19.54
CA ASP A 549 22.45 20.32 -20.18
C ASP A 549 21.70 20.85 -21.41
N ILE A 550 21.07 22.01 -21.24
CA ILE A 550 20.12 22.56 -22.21
C ILE A 550 20.54 23.97 -22.61
N THR A 551 20.79 24.16 -23.90
CA THR A 551 21.12 25.45 -24.52
C THR A 551 20.10 25.80 -25.61
N GLY A 552 19.52 27.00 -25.54
CA GLY A 552 18.57 27.56 -26.52
C GLY A 552 18.75 29.07 -26.75
N ASP A 553 17.87 29.69 -27.54
CA ASP A 553 17.81 31.17 -27.70
C ASP A 553 16.69 31.78 -26.84
N GLU A 554 15.42 31.60 -27.24
CA GLU A 554 14.26 32.12 -26.52
C GLU A 554 13.37 31.02 -25.94
N HIS A 555 12.72 31.28 -24.79
CA HIS A 555 11.79 30.35 -24.13
C HIS A 555 12.47 29.00 -23.82
N VAL A 556 13.47 29.04 -22.95
CA VAL A 556 14.29 27.87 -22.62
C VAL A 556 14.01 27.43 -21.19
N GLY A 557 13.60 26.17 -21.02
CA GLY A 557 13.38 25.54 -19.73
C GLY A 557 13.90 24.11 -19.71
N GLY A 558 14.22 23.59 -18.52
CA GLY A 558 14.62 22.19 -18.37
C GLY A 558 13.51 21.24 -18.84
N LEU A 559 12.29 21.45 -18.34
CA LEU A 559 11.12 20.63 -18.67
C LEU A 559 10.28 21.26 -19.80
N VAL A 560 9.97 22.55 -19.71
CA VAL A 560 9.08 23.24 -20.66
C VAL A 560 9.69 24.55 -21.16
N GLY A 561 9.80 24.73 -22.47
CA GLY A 561 10.19 26.02 -23.05
C GLY A 561 9.09 27.09 -22.87
N HIS A 562 7.90 26.80 -23.41
CA HIS A 562 6.71 27.64 -23.29
C HIS A 562 5.46 26.89 -22.83
N SER A 563 4.89 27.32 -21.70
CA SER A 563 3.63 26.80 -21.16
C SER A 563 2.46 27.71 -21.50
N GLY A 564 1.61 27.26 -22.42
CA GLY A 564 0.42 27.96 -22.89
C GLY A 564 -0.79 27.83 -21.95
N TYR A 565 -1.96 28.22 -22.46
CA TYR A 565 -3.18 28.39 -21.66
C TYR A 565 -3.69 27.05 -21.11
N ASN A 566 -4.32 27.11 -19.93
CA ASN A 566 -4.95 25.96 -19.27
C ASN A 566 -4.02 24.76 -19.08
N SER A 567 -2.71 24.98 -19.08
CA SER A 567 -1.73 23.94 -18.80
C SER A 567 -1.42 23.87 -17.31
N ILE A 568 -1.17 22.67 -16.81
CA ILE A 568 -0.77 22.42 -15.42
C ILE A 568 0.57 21.71 -15.44
N VAL A 569 1.56 22.30 -14.77
CA VAL A 569 2.85 21.65 -14.46
C VAL A 569 2.89 21.42 -12.96
N LYS A 570 2.89 20.15 -12.53
CA LYS A 570 2.69 19.79 -11.12
C LYS A 570 3.64 18.71 -10.62
N ASN A 571 4.21 18.89 -9.43
CA ASN A 571 5.07 17.87 -8.79
C ASN A 571 6.21 17.44 -9.73
N THR A 572 6.94 18.43 -10.25
CA THR A 572 8.02 18.23 -11.22
C THR A 572 9.29 18.95 -10.79
N TYR A 573 10.44 18.46 -11.27
CA TYR A 573 11.70 19.12 -10.97
C TYR A 573 12.78 18.94 -12.03
N SER A 574 13.78 19.81 -11.98
CA SER A 574 14.99 19.75 -12.81
C SER A 574 16.27 20.01 -12.00
N THR A 575 17.37 19.38 -12.39
CA THR A 575 18.74 19.69 -11.93
C THR A 575 19.69 19.74 -13.13
N GLY A 576 20.80 20.49 -13.04
CA GLY A 576 21.79 20.61 -14.13
C GLY A 576 22.04 22.05 -14.57
N GLU A 577 22.20 22.28 -15.87
CA GLU A 577 22.49 23.60 -16.46
C GLU A 577 21.49 23.95 -17.57
N VAL A 578 20.99 25.20 -17.55
CA VAL A 578 20.13 25.75 -18.61
C VAL A 578 20.67 27.11 -19.05
N THR A 579 21.02 27.23 -20.33
CA THR A 579 21.56 28.45 -20.93
C THR A 579 20.69 28.94 -22.09
N GLY A 580 20.49 30.25 -22.17
CA GLY A 580 19.97 30.87 -23.40
C GLY A 580 20.05 32.39 -23.40
N ASN A 581 19.18 33.04 -24.17
CA ASN A 581 19.20 34.48 -24.37
C ASN A 581 18.02 35.18 -23.66
N GLN A 582 16.78 34.81 -23.97
CA GLN A 582 15.56 35.46 -23.47
C GLN A 582 14.54 34.46 -22.91
N TYR A 583 13.91 34.78 -21.76
CA TYR A 583 12.91 33.93 -21.10
C TYR A 583 13.48 32.55 -20.69
N ILE A 584 14.45 32.58 -19.78
CA ILE A 584 15.20 31.39 -19.37
C ILE A 584 14.81 31.01 -17.95
N GLY A 585 14.34 29.78 -17.77
CA GLY A 585 14.00 29.22 -16.47
C GLY A 585 14.69 27.87 -16.26
N GLY A 586 15.01 27.51 -15.02
CA GLY A 586 15.59 26.19 -14.76
C GLY A 586 14.61 25.04 -15.03
N LEU A 587 13.30 25.28 -14.90
CA LEU A 587 12.25 24.31 -15.19
C LEU A 587 11.34 24.75 -16.35
N ILE A 588 10.87 26.00 -16.34
CA ILE A 588 9.93 26.55 -17.32
C ILE A 588 10.50 27.84 -17.91
N GLY A 589 10.70 27.95 -19.24
CA GLY A 589 11.19 29.19 -19.83
C GLY A 589 10.21 30.35 -19.68
N SER A 590 8.98 30.15 -20.15
CA SER A 590 7.89 31.12 -19.98
C SER A 590 6.54 30.45 -19.80
N SER A 591 5.58 31.15 -19.21
CA SER A 591 4.20 30.69 -19.14
C SER A 591 3.15 31.77 -19.35
N TYR A 592 1.97 31.39 -19.83
CA TYR A 592 0.83 32.30 -19.99
C TYR A 592 -0.49 31.56 -19.74
N GLY A 593 -1.26 31.98 -18.72
CA GLY A 593 -2.55 31.37 -18.41
C GLY A 593 -2.43 29.95 -17.85
N SER A 594 -1.30 29.60 -17.25
CA SER A 594 -1.00 28.26 -16.73
C SER A 594 -0.87 28.22 -15.19
N MET A 595 -0.89 27.01 -14.65
CA MET A 595 -0.67 26.74 -13.23
C MET A 595 0.62 25.93 -13.04
N SER A 596 1.54 26.46 -12.25
CA SER A 596 2.77 25.79 -11.82
C SER A 596 2.68 25.56 -10.31
N THR A 597 2.60 24.30 -9.88
CA THR A 597 2.42 23.98 -8.46
C THR A 597 3.30 22.82 -8.01
N GLU A 598 3.86 22.90 -6.81
CA GLU A 598 4.66 21.81 -6.23
C GLU A 598 5.93 21.51 -7.05
N ASN A 599 6.55 22.53 -7.65
CA ASN A 599 7.67 22.36 -8.56
C ASN A 599 8.98 22.88 -7.97
N TYR A 600 10.11 22.29 -8.36
CA TYR A 600 11.41 22.85 -7.96
C TYR A 600 12.50 22.75 -9.01
N SER A 601 13.50 23.61 -8.87
CA SER A 601 14.64 23.68 -9.78
C SER A 601 15.95 23.83 -9.00
N ASP A 602 16.87 22.90 -9.18
CA ASP A 602 18.27 22.98 -8.73
C ASP A 602 19.19 23.06 -9.96
N VAL A 603 18.87 23.99 -10.84
CA VAL A 603 19.55 24.22 -12.12
C VAL A 603 20.33 25.52 -12.06
N ASP A 604 21.56 25.50 -12.55
CA ASP A 604 22.33 26.71 -12.82
C ASP A 604 21.84 27.34 -14.14
N VAL A 605 21.28 28.54 -14.05
CA VAL A 605 20.60 29.22 -15.14
C VAL A 605 21.40 30.43 -15.63
N SER A 606 21.69 30.48 -16.93
CA SER A 606 22.40 31.60 -17.56
C SER A 606 21.60 32.22 -18.71
N GLY A 607 21.45 33.55 -18.74
CA GLY A 607 20.86 34.24 -19.89
C GLY A 607 20.93 35.77 -19.85
N ASN A 608 20.37 36.46 -20.84
CA ASN A 608 20.48 37.92 -20.96
C ASN A 608 19.26 38.68 -20.43
N THR A 609 18.05 38.21 -20.73
CA THR A 609 16.80 38.93 -20.38
C THR A 609 15.72 37.97 -19.87
N ASN A 610 15.04 38.35 -18.78
CA ASN A 610 14.01 37.53 -18.12
C ASN A 610 14.53 36.15 -17.72
N VAL A 611 15.43 36.13 -16.74
CA VAL A 611 16.11 34.92 -16.27
C VAL A 611 15.65 34.62 -14.84
N GLY A 612 15.17 33.40 -14.60
CA GLY A 612 14.71 32.95 -13.29
C GLY A 612 15.20 31.55 -12.94
N GLY A 613 15.43 31.26 -11.67
CA GLY A 613 15.86 29.92 -11.25
C GLY A 613 14.81 28.83 -11.49
N LEU A 614 13.52 29.15 -11.33
CA LEU A 614 12.41 28.26 -11.71
C LEU A 614 11.83 28.64 -13.07
N GLN A 615 11.50 29.93 -13.24
CA GLN A 615 10.80 30.41 -14.43
C GLN A 615 11.30 31.77 -14.94
N GLY A 616 11.57 31.88 -16.25
CA GLY A 616 12.08 33.13 -16.84
C GLY A 616 11.05 34.27 -16.83
N SER A 617 9.86 34.01 -17.36
CA SER A 617 8.74 34.97 -17.32
C SER A 617 7.40 34.28 -17.09
N SER A 618 6.56 34.85 -16.22
CA SER A 618 5.20 34.40 -15.98
C SER A 618 4.18 35.45 -16.46
N GLY A 619 3.24 35.01 -17.28
CA GLY A 619 2.02 35.75 -17.61
C GLY A 619 0.99 35.64 -16.46
N PRO A 620 -0.28 36.03 -16.69
CA PRO A 620 -1.35 35.80 -15.73
C PRO A 620 -1.48 34.29 -15.42
N GLY A 621 -1.49 33.91 -14.15
CA GLY A 621 -1.44 32.51 -13.74
C GLY A 621 -1.15 32.35 -12.25
N THR A 622 -0.71 31.17 -11.85
CA THR A 622 -0.32 30.89 -10.45
C THR A 622 0.96 30.06 -10.40
N ILE A 623 1.89 30.47 -9.55
CA ILE A 623 3.08 29.72 -9.13
C ILE A 623 2.90 29.46 -7.64
N LYS A 624 2.77 28.20 -7.23
CA LYS A 624 2.43 27.85 -5.85
C LYS A 624 3.30 26.74 -5.32
N ASN A 625 3.64 26.81 -4.03
CA ASN A 625 4.40 25.75 -3.36
C ASN A 625 5.65 25.36 -4.17
N SER A 626 6.45 26.32 -4.62
CA SER A 626 7.54 26.04 -5.56
C SER A 626 8.85 26.70 -5.12
N TYR A 627 10.00 26.13 -5.52
CA TYR A 627 11.29 26.68 -5.07
C TYR A 627 12.43 26.52 -6.07
N ALA A 628 13.46 27.36 -5.94
CA ALA A 628 14.67 27.31 -6.75
C ALA A 628 15.95 27.45 -5.91
N THR A 629 16.93 26.58 -6.15
CA THR A 629 18.17 26.52 -5.37
C THR A 629 19.45 26.71 -6.17
N GLY A 630 19.41 26.48 -7.50
CA GLY A 630 20.56 26.68 -8.38
C GLY A 630 20.89 28.16 -8.66
N ASP A 631 22.11 28.43 -9.12
CA ASP A 631 22.60 29.79 -9.32
C ASP A 631 21.98 30.44 -10.58
N VAL A 632 21.66 31.73 -10.51
CA VAL A 632 21.08 32.50 -11.62
C VAL A 632 22.05 33.61 -12.06
N THR A 633 22.50 33.53 -13.31
CA THR A 633 23.46 34.47 -13.90
C THR A 633 22.87 35.22 -15.11
N GLY A 634 22.62 36.51 -14.93
CA GLY A 634 22.34 37.47 -15.99
C GLY A 634 23.62 37.96 -16.68
N LEU A 635 23.82 37.58 -17.94
CA LEU A 635 25.04 37.84 -18.73
C LEU A 635 25.11 39.27 -19.30
N GLY A 636 23.99 39.99 -19.36
CA GLY A 636 23.95 41.44 -19.62
C GLY A 636 22.95 41.88 -20.70
N GLY A 637 22.43 43.09 -20.52
CA GLY A 637 21.50 43.80 -21.40
C GLY A 637 20.97 45.05 -20.68
N SER A 638 20.60 46.11 -21.39
CA SER A 638 20.13 47.37 -20.78
C SER A 638 18.71 47.30 -20.18
N SER A 639 18.12 46.09 -20.11
CA SER A 639 16.77 45.82 -19.62
C SER A 639 16.64 44.36 -19.14
N SER A 640 17.54 43.92 -18.25
CA SER A 640 17.55 42.53 -17.76
C SER A 640 16.77 42.39 -16.46
N ASP A 641 15.68 41.63 -16.47
CA ASP A 641 14.97 41.18 -15.25
C ASP A 641 15.51 39.82 -14.81
N ILE A 642 16.22 39.77 -13.68
CA ILE A 642 16.88 38.58 -13.15
C ILE A 642 16.36 38.30 -11.74
N GLY A 643 15.78 37.13 -11.50
CA GLY A 643 15.22 36.76 -10.21
C GLY A 643 15.68 35.37 -9.74
N GLY A 644 15.81 35.16 -8.43
CA GLY A 644 16.15 33.83 -7.90
C GLY A 644 15.10 32.77 -8.20
N LEU A 645 13.81 33.11 -8.18
CA LEU A 645 12.70 32.23 -8.58
C LEU A 645 12.16 32.58 -9.96
N VAL A 646 11.78 33.86 -10.15
CA VAL A 646 11.13 34.35 -11.39
C VAL A 646 11.81 35.61 -11.91
N GLY A 647 12.19 35.64 -13.19
CA GLY A 647 12.73 36.86 -13.80
C GLY A 647 11.69 37.99 -13.87
N ASN A 648 10.65 37.80 -14.68
CA ASN A 648 9.55 38.75 -14.86
C ASN A 648 8.20 38.13 -14.47
N ASN A 649 7.57 38.63 -13.42
CA ASN A 649 6.35 38.06 -12.84
C ASN A 649 5.07 38.86 -13.16
N SER A 650 4.09 38.22 -13.79
CA SER A 650 2.70 38.69 -13.88
C SER A 650 1.69 37.71 -13.28
N SER A 651 2.17 36.64 -12.63
CA SER A 651 1.37 35.64 -11.93
C SER A 651 1.19 35.97 -10.44
N THR A 652 0.28 35.25 -9.79
CA THR A 652 0.27 35.12 -8.33
C THR A 652 1.34 34.10 -7.91
N ILE A 653 2.30 34.53 -7.10
CA ILE A 653 3.29 33.65 -6.45
C ILE A 653 2.87 33.43 -5.01
N GLU A 654 2.75 32.18 -4.58
CA GLU A 654 2.31 31.80 -3.22
C GLU A 654 3.19 30.70 -2.64
N ASN A 655 3.56 30.82 -1.35
CA ASN A 655 4.28 29.80 -0.58
C ASN A 655 5.51 29.25 -1.32
N SER A 656 6.34 30.15 -1.85
CA SER A 656 7.47 29.78 -2.70
C SER A 656 8.78 30.42 -2.23
N TYR A 657 9.93 29.85 -2.57
CA TYR A 657 11.20 30.42 -2.13
C TYR A 657 12.38 30.26 -3.10
N ALA A 658 13.43 31.07 -2.92
CA ALA A 658 14.71 30.92 -3.62
C ALA A 658 15.94 31.04 -2.72
N THR A 659 16.99 30.27 -3.01
CA THR A 659 18.25 30.29 -2.23
C THR A 659 19.53 30.35 -3.08
N GLY A 660 19.46 30.18 -4.39
CA GLY A 660 20.63 30.24 -5.26
C GLY A 660 21.21 31.65 -5.39
N THR A 661 22.50 31.74 -5.74
CA THR A 661 23.17 33.04 -5.97
C THR A 661 22.52 33.75 -7.16
N VAL A 662 22.24 35.04 -7.06
CA VAL A 662 21.67 35.82 -8.18
C VAL A 662 22.64 36.92 -8.61
N LYS A 663 23.05 36.92 -9.88
CA LYS A 663 23.96 37.92 -10.47
C LYS A 663 23.32 38.56 -11.70
N GLY A 664 23.45 39.87 -11.87
CA GLY A 664 22.95 40.60 -13.03
C GLY A 664 23.30 42.07 -12.99
N ASN A 665 22.95 42.82 -14.05
CA ASN A 665 23.41 44.20 -14.26
C ASN A 665 22.33 45.29 -14.12
N ASP A 666 21.04 44.93 -14.10
CA ASP A 666 19.93 45.89 -14.04
C ASP A 666 18.92 45.54 -12.92
N LYS A 667 17.80 44.89 -13.25
CA LYS A 667 16.76 44.55 -12.25
C LYS A 667 17.00 43.17 -11.68
N VAL A 668 17.80 43.12 -10.61
CA VAL A 668 18.19 41.88 -9.92
C VAL A 668 17.45 41.76 -8.59
N GLY A 669 16.72 40.66 -8.41
CA GLY A 669 15.99 40.39 -7.18
C GLY A 669 16.29 39.00 -6.60
N GLY A 670 16.35 38.92 -5.27
CA GLY A 670 16.59 37.64 -4.59
C GLY A 670 15.50 36.59 -4.83
N LEU A 671 14.23 37.01 -5.02
CA LEU A 671 13.13 36.13 -5.43
C LEU A 671 12.63 36.46 -6.84
N VAL A 672 12.32 37.74 -7.10
CA VAL A 672 11.70 38.20 -8.35
C VAL A 672 12.46 39.41 -8.89
N GLY A 673 12.81 39.40 -10.17
CA GLY A 673 13.49 40.52 -10.85
C GLY A 673 12.57 41.73 -11.04
N THR A 674 11.44 41.54 -11.73
CA THR A 674 10.35 42.52 -11.86
C THR A 674 9.00 41.86 -11.55
N SER A 675 8.12 42.53 -10.81
CA SER A 675 6.77 42.02 -10.51
C SER A 675 5.66 43.01 -10.91
N TYR A 676 4.71 42.51 -11.69
CA TYR A 676 3.40 43.10 -12.00
C TYR A 676 2.25 42.29 -11.37
N GLY A 677 2.52 41.05 -10.96
CA GLY A 677 1.60 40.19 -10.21
C GLY A 677 1.75 40.32 -8.68
N THR A 678 1.03 39.47 -7.95
CA THR A 678 1.07 39.40 -6.49
C THR A 678 2.09 38.36 -6.01
N VAL A 679 2.74 38.65 -4.89
CA VAL A 679 3.70 37.72 -4.25
C VAL A 679 3.36 37.63 -2.77
N ASN A 680 2.90 36.46 -2.34
CA ASN A 680 2.40 36.22 -0.98
C ASN A 680 3.18 35.09 -0.31
N ASN A 681 3.48 35.25 0.98
CA ASN A 681 4.09 34.22 1.83
C ASN A 681 5.31 33.54 1.18
N SER A 682 6.13 34.31 0.49
CA SER A 682 7.22 33.80 -0.34
C SER A 682 8.53 34.48 -0.01
N PHE A 683 9.63 33.73 -0.02
CA PHE A 683 10.87 34.12 0.67
C PHE A 683 12.11 33.97 -0.20
N TRP A 684 13.15 34.78 0.04
CA TRP A 684 14.49 34.46 -0.45
C TRP A 684 15.52 34.55 0.66
N ASP A 685 16.57 33.76 0.54
CA ASP A 685 17.72 33.84 1.43
C ASP A 685 18.64 35.00 0.99
N THR A 686 18.70 36.05 1.81
CA THR A 686 19.48 37.27 1.57
C THR A 686 21.00 37.06 1.59
N GLN A 687 21.48 35.98 2.21
CA GLN A 687 22.90 35.71 2.38
C GLN A 687 23.44 34.85 1.24
N THR A 688 22.73 33.79 0.87
CA THR A 688 23.12 32.89 -0.22
C THR A 688 22.84 33.49 -1.59
N SER A 689 21.70 34.20 -1.76
CA SER A 689 21.42 34.89 -3.02
C SER A 689 22.38 36.04 -3.33
N GLY A 690 23.02 36.61 -2.30
CA GLY A 690 23.78 37.85 -2.39
C GLY A 690 22.93 39.10 -2.65
N GLN A 691 21.59 39.00 -2.58
CA GLN A 691 20.66 40.09 -2.86
C GLN A 691 19.95 40.56 -1.59
N SER A 692 20.04 41.87 -1.32
CA SER A 692 19.32 42.52 -0.20
C SER A 692 17.90 42.93 -0.55
N THR A 693 17.52 42.93 -1.84
CA THR A 693 16.21 43.36 -2.33
C THR A 693 15.63 42.40 -3.36
N SER A 694 14.32 42.49 -3.57
CA SER A 694 13.55 41.75 -4.58
C SER A 694 12.33 42.59 -4.97
N ALA A 695 11.81 42.42 -6.18
CA ALA A 695 10.58 43.11 -6.62
C ALA A 695 9.31 42.59 -5.92
N GLY A 696 9.39 41.44 -5.25
CA GLY A 696 8.33 40.87 -4.42
C GLY A 696 8.85 39.79 -3.46
N GLY A 697 8.02 39.42 -2.48
CA GLY A 697 8.36 38.49 -1.41
C GLY A 697 9.06 39.16 -0.21
N GLU A 698 9.53 38.35 0.74
CA GLU A 698 10.27 38.82 1.91
C GLU A 698 11.67 38.18 2.01
N GLY A 699 12.68 39.00 2.28
CA GLY A 699 14.04 38.52 2.49
C GLY A 699 14.19 37.94 3.89
N LYS A 700 14.78 36.75 3.99
CA LYS A 700 15.12 36.06 5.23
C LYS A 700 16.62 35.79 5.25
N THR A 701 17.21 35.73 6.44
CA THR A 701 18.57 35.21 6.62
C THR A 701 18.57 33.70 6.44
N THR A 702 19.75 33.10 6.21
CA THR A 702 19.88 31.63 6.14
C THR A 702 19.37 30.98 7.43
N ALA A 703 19.62 31.58 8.59
CA ALA A 703 19.12 31.06 9.86
C ALA A 703 17.59 31.08 9.96
N GLU A 704 16.93 32.11 9.44
CA GLU A 704 15.47 32.19 9.38
C GLU A 704 14.90 31.22 8.35
N MET A 705 15.55 31.04 7.20
CA MET A 705 15.18 30.03 6.20
C MET A 705 15.33 28.59 6.72
N GLN A 706 16.08 28.40 7.79
CA GLN A 706 16.25 27.13 8.50
C GLN A 706 15.35 26.98 9.72
N ASP A 707 14.53 27.98 10.01
CA ASP A 707 13.60 27.96 11.14
C ASP A 707 12.17 27.69 10.66
N ILE A 708 11.57 26.61 11.15
CA ILE A 708 10.20 26.23 10.79
C ILE A 708 9.19 27.36 11.08
N SER A 709 9.43 28.15 12.14
CA SER A 709 8.55 29.26 12.55
C SER A 709 8.40 30.31 11.44
N THR A 710 9.46 30.56 10.66
CA THR A 710 9.44 31.47 9.52
C THR A 710 8.33 31.14 8.52
N PHE A 711 8.09 29.84 8.30
CA PHE A 711 7.13 29.35 7.31
C PHE A 711 5.75 29.12 7.94
N SER A 712 5.69 28.53 9.14
CA SER A 712 4.41 28.29 9.83
C SER A 712 3.69 29.59 10.18
N ASP A 713 4.43 30.64 10.60
CA ASP A 713 3.86 31.95 10.93
C ASP A 713 3.33 32.68 9.69
N ALA A 714 3.89 32.35 8.52
CA ALA A 714 3.41 32.81 7.22
C ALA A 714 2.25 31.97 6.66
N GLY A 715 1.77 30.98 7.42
CA GLY A 715 0.62 30.15 7.08
C GLY A 715 0.94 28.95 6.17
N TRP A 716 2.20 28.54 6.07
CA TRP A 716 2.55 27.33 5.32
C TRP A 716 2.08 26.09 6.09
N SER A 717 1.58 25.10 5.36
CA SER A 717 1.39 23.75 5.88
C SER A 717 2.74 23.04 5.92
N ILE A 718 3.46 23.18 7.03
CA ILE A 718 4.84 22.69 7.21
C ILE A 718 4.97 21.86 8.50
N GLU A 719 5.76 20.79 8.42
CA GLU A 719 6.05 19.88 9.54
C GLU A 719 7.57 19.67 9.70
N GLU A 720 8.02 19.38 10.92
CA GLU A 720 9.39 18.92 11.13
C GLU A 720 9.52 17.43 10.77
N ASP A 721 10.64 17.06 10.15
CA ASP A 721 10.99 15.69 9.84
C ASP A 721 12.37 15.37 10.43
N SER A 722 12.42 14.43 11.36
CA SER A 722 13.66 14.03 12.02
C SER A 722 14.51 13.06 11.19
N SER A 723 13.99 12.54 10.08
CA SER A 723 14.68 11.61 9.18
C SER A 723 15.48 12.30 8.07
N THR A 724 15.35 13.62 7.92
CA THR A 724 16.02 14.39 6.86
C THR A 724 17.08 15.32 7.43
N ALA A 725 18.17 15.51 6.69
CA ALA A 725 19.18 16.52 6.96
C ALA A 725 18.91 17.85 6.24
N LYS A 726 17.84 17.94 5.43
CA LYS A 726 17.51 19.14 4.66
C LYS A 726 17.09 20.27 5.60
N SER A 727 17.99 21.22 5.80
CA SER A 727 17.79 22.35 6.71
C SER A 727 16.88 23.44 6.15
N ILE A 728 16.40 23.32 4.92
CA ILE A 728 15.51 24.29 4.24
C ILE A 728 14.25 23.52 3.80
N PRO A 729 13.05 24.12 3.80
CA PRO A 729 11.83 23.38 3.49
C PRO A 729 11.86 22.68 2.14
N PHE A 730 11.44 21.43 2.09
CA PHE A 730 11.24 20.69 0.84
C PHE A 730 9.86 20.05 0.84
N LEU A 731 9.31 19.81 -0.34
CA LEU A 731 7.98 19.23 -0.45
C LEU A 731 8.00 17.72 -0.33
N THR A 732 6.98 17.21 0.36
CA THR A 732 6.57 15.81 0.34
C THR A 732 5.06 15.73 0.19
N MET A 733 4.55 14.56 -0.20
CA MET A 733 3.12 14.34 -0.37
C MET A 733 2.56 13.60 0.85
N ASN A 734 1.46 14.09 1.42
CA ASN A 734 0.67 13.38 2.42
C ASN A 734 -0.76 13.22 1.89
N GLY A 735 -1.07 12.04 1.35
CA GLY A 735 -2.28 11.84 0.56
C GLY A 735 -2.31 12.78 -0.65
N SER A 736 -3.37 13.59 -0.77
CA SER A 736 -3.54 14.59 -1.85
C SER A 736 -2.99 15.97 -1.51
N THR A 737 -2.47 16.18 -0.31
CA THR A 737 -2.03 17.49 0.17
C THR A 737 -0.51 17.55 0.14
N PRO A 738 0.09 18.50 -0.60
CA PRO A 738 1.51 18.78 -0.46
C PRO A 738 1.78 19.32 0.95
N ILE A 739 2.71 18.69 1.65
CA ILE A 739 3.17 19.13 2.96
C ILE A 739 4.65 19.48 2.85
N TRP A 740 4.96 20.71 3.25
CA TRP A 740 6.34 21.13 3.41
C TRP A 740 6.96 20.42 4.61
N LYS A 741 8.20 19.96 4.46
CA LYS A 741 8.97 19.37 5.53
C LYS A 741 10.28 20.10 5.70
N ILE A 742 10.75 20.23 6.94
CA ILE A 742 12.06 20.79 7.29
C ILE A 742 12.71 19.93 8.37
N ALA A 743 14.03 19.79 8.35
CA ALA A 743 14.73 19.01 9.37
C ALA A 743 14.39 19.49 10.78
N THR A 744 14.10 18.55 11.70
CA THR A 744 13.93 18.86 13.11
C THR A 744 15.18 19.55 13.65
N LYS A 745 15.02 20.76 14.18
CA LYS A 745 16.15 21.48 14.77
C LYS A 745 16.57 20.77 16.05
N VAL A 746 17.78 20.20 16.07
CA VAL A 746 18.35 19.65 17.31
C VAL A 746 18.60 20.81 18.27
N THR A 747 17.67 21.03 19.19
CA THR A 747 17.89 21.92 20.31
C THR A 747 18.85 21.23 21.26
N ALA A 748 20.02 21.84 21.49
CA ALA A 748 20.89 21.37 22.57
C ALA A 748 20.07 21.45 23.87
N GLU A 749 19.79 20.30 24.50
CA GLU A 749 19.15 20.28 25.81
C GLU A 749 19.95 21.18 26.76
N SER A 750 19.24 22.12 27.39
CA SER A 750 19.76 22.88 28.52
C SER A 750 20.28 21.84 29.53
N PRO A 751 21.56 21.87 29.94
CA PRO A 751 22.06 20.88 30.87
C PRO A 751 21.26 20.99 32.17
N GLU A 752 20.50 19.95 32.47
CA GLU A 752 19.93 19.72 33.79
C GLU A 752 21.08 19.81 34.80
N ALA A 753 20.84 20.52 35.90
CA ALA A 753 21.85 20.96 36.84
C ALA A 753 22.73 19.81 37.38
N ALA A 754 23.84 19.54 36.69
CA ALA A 754 24.94 18.76 37.22
C ALA A 754 25.73 19.68 38.17
N THR A 755 25.41 19.56 39.45
CA THR A 755 26.25 20.07 40.54
C THR A 755 27.62 19.39 40.46
N SER A 756 28.62 20.10 39.96
CA SER A 756 29.98 20.13 40.50
C SER A 756 30.88 20.87 39.52
N GLU A 757 31.41 21.99 39.99
CA GLU A 757 32.42 22.81 39.34
C GLU A 757 33.57 21.97 38.78
N THR A 758 33.99 22.36 37.56
CA THR A 758 35.38 22.50 37.05
C THR A 758 35.43 21.89 35.67
N GLU A 759 35.29 22.70 34.61
CA GLU A 759 35.76 22.48 33.20
C GLU A 759 35.16 23.54 32.24
N ALA A 760 34.33 24.47 32.70
CA ALA A 760 33.74 25.55 31.88
C ALA A 760 34.69 26.72 31.48
N LYS A 761 36.00 26.47 31.32
CA LYS A 761 36.94 27.49 30.80
C LYS A 761 37.90 26.88 29.79
N LYS A 762 37.41 26.68 28.56
CA LYS A 762 38.16 26.83 27.30
C LYS A 762 37.19 26.81 26.12
N VAL A 763 36.36 27.84 26.06
CA VAL A 763 35.57 28.17 24.85
C VAL A 763 36.54 28.65 23.78
N ILE A 764 36.63 27.85 22.71
CA ILE A 764 36.65 28.20 21.29
C ILE A 764 36.97 29.67 21.01
N THR A 765 38.11 29.92 20.37
CA THR A 765 38.33 31.14 19.61
C THR A 765 38.84 30.74 18.22
N ALA A 766 38.02 31.04 17.22
CA ALA A 766 38.29 31.09 15.78
C ALA A 766 38.64 29.78 15.04
N ILE A 767 37.71 29.34 14.18
CA ILE A 767 38.05 28.69 12.92
C ILE A 767 38.34 29.81 11.92
N THR A 768 39.58 29.87 11.46
CA THR A 768 39.92 30.36 10.13
C THR A 768 41.34 29.90 9.83
N ASN A 769 41.54 29.21 8.71
CA ASN A 769 42.84 29.21 8.07
C ASN A 769 42.68 29.15 6.55
N ASN A 770 42.47 30.34 5.99
CA ASN A 770 43.13 30.72 4.76
C ASN A 770 44.64 30.87 5.06
N ASN A 771 45.46 30.28 4.19
CA ASN A 771 46.91 30.46 4.01
C ASN A 771 47.90 29.74 4.96
N SER A 772 48.87 29.13 4.27
CA SER A 772 50.01 28.33 4.73
C SER A 772 50.93 29.00 5.74
N ILE A 773 51.38 28.24 6.75
CA ILE A 773 52.56 28.56 7.57
C ILE A 773 53.56 27.39 7.45
N LYS A 774 54.74 27.67 6.88
CA LYS A 774 55.90 26.77 6.91
C LYS A 774 56.52 26.77 8.32
N ILE A 775 56.67 25.60 8.92
CA ILE A 775 57.53 25.41 10.10
C ILE A 775 58.50 24.28 9.81
N THR A 776 59.78 24.61 9.78
CA THR A 776 60.90 23.66 9.64
C THR A 776 61.19 23.02 10.99
N ILE A 777 61.18 21.69 11.08
CA ILE A 777 61.57 20.94 12.28
C ILE A 777 62.80 20.06 11.97
N PRO A 778 63.76 19.92 12.91
CA PRO A 778 65.12 19.47 12.63
C PRO A 778 65.25 17.95 12.44
N LYS A 779 66.21 17.56 11.59
CA LYS A 779 66.69 16.18 11.39
C LYS A 779 67.08 15.52 12.72
N LEU A 780 66.53 14.33 13.00
CA LEU A 780 67.13 13.38 13.94
C LEU A 780 67.50 12.07 13.25
N VAL A 781 68.76 11.69 13.46
CA VAL A 781 69.49 10.58 12.86
C VAL A 781 69.09 9.25 13.52
N THR A 782 68.94 8.23 12.70
CA THR A 782 68.64 6.84 13.06
C THR A 782 69.81 6.17 13.79
N PRO A 783 69.54 5.23 14.72
CA PRO A 783 70.39 4.07 14.89
C PRO A 783 69.67 2.80 14.40
N ILE A 784 70.31 2.11 13.46
CA ILE A 784 70.01 0.74 13.06
C ILE A 784 70.82 -0.20 13.98
N ILE A 785 70.24 -1.30 14.47
CA ILE A 785 70.71 -2.70 14.27
C ILE A 785 69.93 -3.73 15.13
N LYS A 786 69.27 -4.63 14.39
CA LYS A 786 69.10 -6.11 14.49
C LYS A 786 68.68 -6.79 15.80
N SER A 787 67.61 -7.58 15.69
CA SER A 787 67.58 -8.98 16.12
C SER A 787 66.64 -9.81 15.24
N GLN A 788 67.09 -10.99 14.85
CA GLN A 788 66.34 -11.99 14.07
C GLN A 788 65.57 -12.93 15.01
N VAL A 789 64.32 -13.27 14.69
CA VAL A 789 63.75 -14.59 15.02
C VAL A 789 62.83 -15.04 13.87
N LYS A 790 63.14 -16.24 13.35
CA LYS A 790 62.29 -17.06 12.46
C LYS A 790 61.37 -17.90 13.34
N THR A 791 60.06 -17.88 13.10
CA THR A 791 59.23 -19.10 13.23
C THR A 791 57.98 -19.04 12.35
N GLN A 792 57.69 -20.18 11.73
CA GLN A 792 56.63 -20.44 10.76
C GLN A 792 55.21 -20.27 11.32
N VAL A 793 54.33 -19.65 10.54
CA VAL A 793 52.91 -20.02 10.48
C VAL A 793 52.50 -20.15 9.01
N THR A 794 51.87 -21.28 8.71
CA THR A 794 51.44 -21.73 7.39
C THR A 794 50.13 -21.07 6.93
N SER A 795 50.13 -20.67 5.67
CA SER A 795 49.01 -20.54 4.72
C SER A 795 47.81 -19.64 5.05
N THR A 796 47.83 -18.44 4.46
CA THR A 796 46.75 -18.00 3.55
C THR A 796 47.38 -17.18 2.41
N GLN A 797 46.83 -17.35 1.21
CA GLN A 797 47.45 -16.96 -0.04
C GLN A 797 47.63 -15.44 -0.22
N GLY A 798 48.86 -15.04 -0.52
CA GLY A 798 49.18 -14.22 -1.68
C GLY A 798 48.68 -12.77 -1.72
N LEU A 799 49.19 -11.88 -0.86
CA LEU A 799 49.13 -10.42 -1.08
C LEU A 799 50.25 -9.88 -1.98
N GLY A 800 51.12 -10.71 -2.57
CA GLY A 800 52.08 -10.29 -3.61
C GLY A 800 53.25 -9.39 -3.16
N PHE A 801 53.18 -8.77 -1.99
CA PHE A 801 54.27 -7.97 -1.41
C PHE A 801 55.31 -8.87 -0.74
N LYS A 802 56.60 -8.53 -0.90
CA LYS A 802 57.70 -9.29 -0.25
C LYS A 802 57.63 -9.11 1.26
N GLU A 803 57.84 -10.20 1.99
CA GLU A 803 57.93 -10.21 3.45
C GLU A 803 58.99 -9.18 3.91
N GLY A 804 58.58 -8.21 4.74
CA GLY A 804 59.43 -7.11 5.22
C GLY A 804 59.36 -5.80 4.43
N THR A 805 58.46 -5.66 3.45
CA THR A 805 58.24 -4.40 2.70
C THR A 805 57.43 -3.40 3.54
N LYS A 806 57.89 -2.14 3.60
CA LYS A 806 57.12 -1.06 4.21
C LYS A 806 56.05 -0.59 3.24
N VAL A 807 54.83 -0.40 3.73
CA VAL A 807 53.66 -0.03 2.92
C VAL A 807 52.93 1.15 3.55
N ALA A 808 52.28 1.97 2.72
CA ALA A 808 51.43 3.09 3.12
C ALA A 808 49.96 2.81 2.73
N LEU A 809 49.04 3.35 3.53
CA LEU A 809 47.60 3.28 3.31
C LEU A 809 47.13 4.57 2.62
N VAL A 810 46.45 4.45 1.50
CA VAL A 810 45.90 5.59 0.75
C VAL A 810 44.43 5.39 0.41
N SER A 811 43.66 6.47 0.41
CA SER A 811 42.23 6.47 0.05
C SER A 811 41.99 6.47 -1.46
N LYS A 812 42.99 6.81 -2.27
CA LYS A 812 42.97 6.68 -3.74
C LYS A 812 44.42 6.53 -4.28
N PRO A 813 44.71 5.52 -5.11
CA PRO A 813 46.05 5.36 -5.69
C PRO A 813 46.29 6.27 -6.89
N LEU A 814 47.56 6.48 -7.25
CA LEU A 814 47.92 7.20 -8.48
C LEU A 814 47.70 6.30 -9.71
N GLU A 815 47.48 6.94 -10.86
CA GLU A 815 47.25 6.25 -12.13
C GLU A 815 48.47 5.37 -12.48
N ASN A 816 48.23 4.07 -12.70
CA ASN A 816 49.24 3.01 -12.94
C ASN A 816 50.05 2.52 -11.73
N GLU A 817 49.65 2.81 -10.49
CA GLU A 817 50.27 2.26 -9.28
C GLU A 817 49.73 0.86 -8.95
N ALA A 818 50.63 -0.10 -8.70
CA ALA A 818 50.24 -1.45 -8.30
C ALA A 818 49.66 -1.43 -6.89
N THR A 819 48.37 -1.72 -6.75
CA THR A 819 47.64 -1.54 -5.50
C THR A 819 46.84 -2.77 -5.13
N LYS A 820 46.54 -2.92 -3.84
CA LYS A 820 45.62 -3.95 -3.36
C LYS A 820 44.67 -3.35 -2.33
N MET A 821 43.38 -3.61 -2.54
CA MET A 821 42.30 -3.19 -1.67
C MET A 821 42.31 -4.03 -0.39
N VAL A 822 42.13 -3.38 0.76
CA VAL A 822 42.07 -4.00 2.09
C VAL A 822 41.00 -3.33 2.94
N THR A 823 40.40 -4.08 3.87
CA THR A 823 39.40 -3.54 4.81
C THR A 823 40.04 -3.12 6.14
N LEU A 824 39.37 -2.24 6.89
CA LEU A 824 39.84 -1.79 8.22
C LEU A 824 39.97 -2.97 9.21
N SER A 825 39.10 -3.98 9.06
CA SER A 825 39.11 -5.22 9.84
C SER A 825 40.36 -6.06 9.53
N GLU A 826 40.75 -6.15 8.26
CA GLU A 826 41.98 -6.83 7.83
C GLU A 826 43.24 -6.12 8.33
N ILE A 827 43.27 -4.79 8.31
CA ILE A 827 44.38 -3.98 8.82
C ILE A 827 44.57 -4.19 10.35
N LYS A 828 43.47 -4.21 11.11
CA LYS A 828 43.51 -4.49 12.55
C LYS A 828 44.00 -5.91 12.85
N ALA A 829 43.62 -6.89 12.03
CA ALA A 829 44.10 -8.27 12.14
C ALA A 829 45.60 -8.42 11.85
N MET A 830 46.16 -7.61 10.93
CA MET A 830 47.60 -7.59 10.66
C MET A 830 48.44 -7.01 11.81
N GLN A 831 47.86 -6.24 12.72
CA GLN A 831 48.56 -5.67 13.89
C GLN A 831 48.51 -6.55 15.15
N SER A 832 47.63 -7.55 15.21
CA SER A 832 47.34 -8.30 16.45
C SER A 832 48.11 -9.61 16.64
N SER A 833 49.02 -10.00 15.74
CA SER A 833 49.80 -11.23 15.93
C SER A 833 50.95 -11.03 16.93
N LYS A 834 50.68 -11.14 18.24
CA LYS A 834 51.69 -11.54 19.24
C LYS A 834 51.75 -13.08 19.29
N SER A 835 52.96 -13.63 19.19
CA SER A 835 53.24 -15.06 19.27
C SER A 835 52.89 -15.65 20.65
N GLU A 836 52.24 -16.80 20.68
CA GLU A 836 52.19 -17.64 21.88
C GLU A 836 53.62 -18.02 22.32
N GLY A 837 53.97 -17.66 23.55
CA GLY A 837 55.18 -18.16 24.21
C GLY A 837 56.23 -17.12 24.57
N GLN A 838 55.91 -16.16 25.44
CA GLN A 838 56.89 -15.63 26.40
C GLN A 838 56.19 -14.89 27.55
N ASN A 839 56.47 -15.34 28.79
CA ASN A 839 56.13 -14.62 30.01
C ASN A 839 56.96 -13.35 30.09
N ASP A 840 56.33 -12.19 29.90
CA ASP A 840 56.86 -10.94 30.41
C ASP A 840 55.70 -10.11 30.96
N THR A 841 55.71 -9.95 32.28
CA THR A 841 54.79 -9.08 33.01
C THR A 841 55.17 -7.64 32.72
N ASP A 842 54.18 -6.85 32.34
CA ASP A 842 54.23 -5.38 32.19
C ASP A 842 54.64 -4.85 30.79
N SER A 843 53.73 -5.01 29.82
CA SER A 843 53.52 -4.01 28.76
C SER A 843 52.19 -4.27 28.04
N THR A 844 51.22 -3.37 28.26
CA THR A 844 50.06 -3.24 27.39
C THR A 844 50.52 -3.08 25.94
N PRO A 845 49.90 -3.77 24.95
CA PRO A 845 50.23 -3.55 23.56
C PRO A 845 49.89 -2.09 23.22
N VAL A 846 50.91 -1.29 22.95
CA VAL A 846 50.74 0.05 22.37
C VAL A 846 50.30 -0.16 20.94
N VAL A 847 48.99 -0.27 20.71
CA VAL A 847 48.41 -0.03 19.40
C VAL A 847 48.76 1.42 19.07
N LYS A 848 49.71 1.63 18.15
CA LYS A 848 49.97 2.97 17.63
C LYS A 848 48.72 3.41 16.89
N ASP A 849 48.17 4.58 17.25
CA ASP A 849 47.04 5.20 16.56
C ASP A 849 47.26 5.16 15.05
N ILE A 850 46.36 4.48 14.33
CA ILE A 850 46.33 4.51 12.88
C ILE A 850 45.76 5.87 12.50
N ARG A 851 46.61 6.78 12.03
CA ARG A 851 46.19 8.07 11.49
C ARG A 851 45.99 7.93 9.99
N ILE A 852 44.74 8.00 9.55
CA ILE A 852 44.35 7.95 8.14
C ILE A 852 44.09 9.38 7.68
N SER A 853 44.77 9.82 6.61
CA SER A 853 44.49 11.10 5.97
C SER A 853 43.21 11.00 5.14
N LEU A 854 42.20 11.78 5.50
CA LEU A 854 40.95 11.88 4.76
C LEU A 854 41.16 12.67 3.45
N SER A 855 40.60 12.18 2.34
CA SER A 855 40.53 12.95 1.08
C SER A 855 39.34 13.91 1.10
N GLN A 856 39.32 14.91 0.20
CA GLN A 856 38.27 15.94 0.10
C GLN A 856 36.83 15.39 -0.04
N ASN A 857 36.66 14.11 -0.39
CA ASN A 857 35.36 13.47 -0.57
C ASN A 857 35.03 12.43 0.50
N SER A 858 35.75 12.43 1.64
CA SER A 858 35.46 11.51 2.74
C SER A 858 34.22 12.00 3.49
N ILE A 859 33.17 11.17 3.54
CA ILE A 859 31.97 11.44 4.35
C ILE A 859 32.34 11.25 5.81
N VAL A 860 32.31 12.32 6.60
CA VAL A 860 32.62 12.32 8.03
C VAL A 860 31.41 12.85 8.79
N GLU A 861 30.85 12.03 9.67
CA GLU A 861 29.85 12.49 10.62
C GLU A 861 30.56 12.97 11.90
N LEU A 862 30.34 14.23 12.26
CA LEU A 862 30.92 14.84 13.46
C LEU A 862 29.93 14.68 14.61
N VAL A 863 30.37 14.05 15.70
CA VAL A 863 29.61 13.93 16.94
C VAL A 863 30.37 14.58 18.10
N ASN A 864 29.65 15.05 19.12
CA ASN A 864 30.23 15.85 20.20
C ASN A 864 31.33 15.07 20.93
N GLY A 865 32.60 15.44 20.70
CA GLY A 865 33.78 14.79 21.29
C GLY A 865 34.55 13.82 20.38
N GLY A 866 34.19 13.63 19.10
CA GLY A 866 34.95 12.79 18.17
C GLY A 866 34.31 12.57 16.79
N VAL A 867 34.92 11.68 16.00
CA VAL A 867 34.43 11.22 14.69
C VAL A 867 33.89 9.80 14.86
N ASN A 868 32.67 9.53 14.36
CA ASN A 868 32.12 8.17 14.29
C ASN A 868 31.93 7.77 12.82
N LEU A 869 32.24 6.51 12.49
CA LEU A 869 31.91 5.93 11.18
C LEU A 869 30.62 5.10 11.34
N PRO A 870 29.68 5.11 10.38
CA PRO A 870 28.43 4.36 10.49
C PRO A 870 28.65 2.85 10.62
N ASP A 871 27.86 2.18 11.46
CA ASP A 871 27.91 0.72 11.59
C ASP A 871 27.51 0.04 10.26
N GLY A 872 28.40 -0.81 9.74
CA GLY A 872 28.20 -1.55 8.49
C GLY A 872 28.89 -0.95 7.25
N VAL A 873 29.57 0.19 7.36
CA VAL A 873 30.39 0.76 6.27
C VAL A 873 31.85 0.36 6.47
N GLU A 874 32.31 -0.72 5.82
CA GLU A 874 33.75 -1.00 5.71
C GLU A 874 34.35 -0.05 4.66
N GLN A 875 35.12 0.95 5.10
CA GLN A 875 35.83 1.83 4.19
C GLN A 875 36.99 1.04 3.54
N GLU A 876 36.96 0.92 2.23
CA GLU A 876 37.99 0.23 1.43
C GLU A 876 39.24 1.12 1.29
N PHE A 877 40.42 0.60 1.64
CA PHE A 877 41.70 1.31 1.51
C PHE A 877 42.62 0.59 0.53
N TYR A 878 43.55 1.33 -0.08
CA TYR A 878 44.59 0.76 -0.92
C TYR A 878 45.91 0.71 -0.15
N VAL A 879 46.57 -0.44 -0.17
CA VAL A 879 47.96 -0.58 0.28
C VAL A 879 48.89 -0.34 -0.90
N VAL A 880 49.80 0.63 -0.74
CA VAL A 880 50.87 0.96 -1.70
C VAL A 880 52.24 0.80 -1.04
N GLU A 881 53.30 0.50 -1.79
CA GLU A 881 54.66 0.46 -1.21
C GLU A 881 55.08 1.86 -0.72
N GLU A 882 55.73 1.94 0.45
CA GLU A 882 56.07 3.21 1.10
C GLU A 882 57.01 4.03 0.18
N ARG A 883 56.52 5.20 -0.25
CA ARG A 883 57.29 6.15 -1.07
C ARG A 883 58.51 6.59 -0.28
N GLY A 884 59.71 6.19 -0.70
CA GLY A 884 60.94 6.75 -0.15
C GLY A 884 60.90 8.27 -0.34
N GLU A 885 61.11 9.03 0.74
CA GLU A 885 61.03 10.50 0.77
C GLU A 885 61.71 11.13 -0.45
N GLN A 886 60.91 11.53 -1.44
CA GLN A 886 61.23 12.56 -2.41
C GLN A 886 60.03 13.51 -2.49
N LEU A 887 60.34 14.77 -2.15
CA LEU A 887 59.47 15.91 -1.87
C LEU A 887 58.46 16.24 -2.96
#